data_AF-A0A9P0TGH2-F1
#
_entry.id   AF-A0A9P0TGH2-F1
#
_cell.length_a   1.000
_cell.length_b   1.000
_cell.length_c   1.000
_cell.angle_alpha   90.00
_cell.angle_beta   90.00
_cell.angle_gamma   90.00
#
_symmetry.space_group_name_H-M   'P 1'
#
loop_
_entity.id
_entity.type
_entity.pdbx_description
1 polymer ?
#
loop_
_entity_poly.entity_id
_entity_poly.type
_entity_poly.pdbx_seq_one_letter_code
_entity_poly.pdbx_strand_id
1 'polypeptide(L)'
;MCCLKVIVFSALIAVVCGERRFPVAFKFGAATASYQVEGAWNVSDKSASIWDTFIHNNASAIVDQSNGDVACDSYHKWREDLNLASELGLDFYRSVSDIAVSGWANPLIVEWFADYARVAYDLFGDRIQSWITINEGMIACEATYSMGSFAPGIYSPGLGSYLCNKNVLLAHAKAWRLYDEEYKSKYGGKVSLTNQIMWAQAYSEEYEDLAELVLQMSAGLYSHAIYSKEGGWPPSVEKYIAEKSAREGYTRSRLPPFTDEEIDLIKGTFDFYAFNYYTGRLVRNPKEGEKIGKWPFYGCIEINALMEPAPEWPPTSSKRFFEYPEGLRRLLSWLKKNYGDVEYRIMENGYASDKRDINDIDRVNYYKTHLEQVYLAITEDNVNVTYYTAWTLLDNFEWVDGYVSKFGLIDVDFTKPDRPRTPRSSAYYYANVISTRSCALIAVVRGERRFPDAFKFGAATASYQVEGAWNVSDKSASVWDTYSHNNPSAIVDHSNGDVACDSYHKWREDLNLASEMGLDFYSCGKKKLRNMAMYRPVFTVTEFPRWSSKKKGPMIPCAEIAAFGECKGFCYLKRGLSEAGLYSHPIYSKEGGWPPSIEKHIAEKSRREGYTRSRLPPFTNEEIDLIKGTFDFYALNYYTSRLVRSPKEGEKIGEWPLLGCEEINALMEPAPEWPPTSSKWLFEYPEGLRRLLSWLKQNYGDVEYRIMENGYASDKRDLNDVDRVNYYKTHLEQVYLAITEDNVNVTCYTAWTLLDNFEWTNGYVSKFGLIDVDFTKPDRPRTPRSSAYYYANVISTRSCALIAVVRGERRFPDAFKFGAATASYQVEGAWNVSDKSASVWDTYSHNNPSAITDHSNGDVACDSYHKWREDLNLASELGLDFYRYDPKLSHRIHFPGYDLEFPRFYIDSGVLCNMHASPRGWANPLIVEWFADYARVAYDLFGDRIKSWITINEGLVTCEAAAGVYSTGFGSYLCNKNVLLAHAKAWRLYDEQYKPKYGGKVSMTTIIMWVQAHSEEYEDLAELVLQMSAGLYSHAIYSKEGGWPPSVEKYIAEKSAREGYTRSRLPPFTDEEIDLIKGTFDFYALNYYTSRLVRSPKEGEKIGDWPLYGCEEINALMEPAPEWPPTSSKWLFEYPEGLRRLLSWLKKNYGDVEYRIMENGYASDKRDLNDVDRVHYYKTHLEQVYLAITEDNVNVTCYTAWTLLDNFEWGNGYVSKFGLIDVDFTKPDRPRTPRSSAYYYANVISTRSLPDDDLKTNPEP
;
A
#
# COMPACT_ATOMS: atom_id res chain seq x y z
N MET A 1 38.91 2.45 -28.41
CA MET A 1 38.13 3.71 -28.41
C MET A 1 36.67 3.57 -27.94
N CYS A 2 36.17 2.38 -27.54
CA CYS A 2 34.82 2.25 -26.96
C CYS A 2 34.75 2.41 -25.43
N CYS A 3 35.85 2.32 -24.68
CA CYS A 3 35.82 2.44 -23.22
C CYS A 3 35.79 3.89 -22.69
N LEU A 4 36.01 4.91 -23.54
CA LEU A 4 35.99 6.32 -23.10
C LEU A 4 34.62 7.01 -23.26
N LYS A 5 33.66 6.41 -23.98
CA LYS A 5 32.33 7.01 -24.18
C LYS A 5 31.32 6.64 -23.08
N VAL A 6 31.55 5.56 -22.34
CA VAL A 6 30.66 5.14 -21.23
C VAL A 6 30.90 5.99 -19.98
N ILE A 7 32.14 6.43 -19.73
CA ILE A 7 32.47 7.25 -18.55
C ILE A 7 31.94 8.69 -18.67
N VAL A 8 31.82 9.22 -19.89
CA VAL A 8 31.34 10.59 -20.12
C VAL A 8 29.80 10.68 -20.10
N PHE A 9 29.08 9.59 -20.41
CA PHE A 9 27.61 9.57 -20.34
C PHE A 9 27.09 9.41 -18.90
N SER A 10 27.82 8.68 -18.04
CA SER A 10 27.51 8.60 -16.61
C SER A 10 27.86 9.87 -15.84
N ALA A 11 28.88 10.63 -16.29
CA ALA A 11 29.30 11.87 -15.64
C ALA A 11 28.44 13.08 -16.00
N LEU A 12 27.76 13.09 -17.16
CA LEU A 12 26.90 14.21 -17.55
C LEU A 12 25.50 14.19 -16.92
N ILE A 13 25.00 13.03 -16.48
CA ILE A 13 23.73 12.93 -15.75
C ILE A 13 23.91 13.37 -14.27
N ALA A 14 25.08 13.10 -13.69
CA ALA A 14 25.39 13.46 -12.30
C ALA A 14 25.55 14.98 -12.06
N VAL A 15 25.66 15.80 -13.12
CA VAL A 15 25.86 17.26 -13.01
C VAL A 15 24.55 18.04 -13.23
N VAL A 16 23.48 17.39 -13.68
CA VAL A 16 22.20 18.07 -14.02
C VAL A 16 21.08 17.77 -13.01
N CYS A 17 21.19 16.72 -12.19
CA CYS A 17 20.35 16.51 -11.00
C CYS A 17 21.26 16.14 -9.81
N GLY A 18 21.30 16.98 -8.77
CA GLY A 18 22.15 16.78 -7.60
C GLY A 18 21.69 15.62 -6.71
N GLU A 19 22.02 14.38 -7.08
CA GLU A 19 21.71 13.20 -6.26
C GLU A 19 22.55 13.16 -4.97
N ARG A 20 21.88 13.30 -3.82
CA ARG A 20 22.45 13.16 -2.47
C ARG A 20 22.71 11.68 -2.16
N ARG A 21 23.98 11.23 -2.14
CA ARG A 21 24.37 9.83 -1.88
C ARG A 21 25.33 9.70 -0.68
N PHE A 22 25.10 8.73 0.21
CA PHE A 22 25.97 8.41 1.34
C PHE A 22 27.33 7.84 0.89
N PRO A 23 28.44 8.19 1.58
CA PRO A 23 29.77 7.69 1.26
C PRO A 23 29.82 6.16 1.26
N VAL A 24 30.51 5.50 0.33
CA VAL A 24 30.56 4.02 0.20
C VAL A 24 30.89 3.29 1.51
N ALA A 25 31.70 3.90 2.37
CA ALA A 25 32.10 3.32 3.66
C ALA A 25 31.00 3.35 4.74
N PHE A 26 29.93 4.14 4.55
CA PHE A 26 28.81 4.23 5.49
C PHE A 26 28.03 2.91 5.54
N LYS A 27 27.66 2.45 6.73
CA LYS A 27 26.99 1.16 6.89
C LYS A 27 25.56 1.32 7.39
N PHE A 28 24.67 0.53 6.82
CA PHE A 28 23.28 0.46 7.22
C PHE A 28 22.98 -0.88 7.87
N GLY A 29 22.31 -0.82 9.02
CA GLY A 29 21.88 -2.01 9.73
C GLY A 29 20.46 -1.89 10.25
N ALA A 30 19.97 -2.96 10.84
CA ALA A 30 18.78 -2.96 11.66
C ALA A 30 19.09 -3.70 12.97
N ALA A 31 18.27 -3.49 13.98
CA ALA A 31 18.50 -4.09 15.28
C ALA A 31 17.26 -4.65 15.94
N THR A 32 17.51 -5.51 16.93
CA THR A 32 16.53 -6.10 17.84
C THR A 32 17.12 -6.21 19.24
N ALA A 33 16.28 -6.32 20.27
CA ALA A 33 16.70 -6.76 21.59
C ALA A 33 16.08 -8.11 21.94
N SER A 34 16.89 -8.99 22.51
CA SER A 34 16.54 -10.37 22.88
C SER A 34 15.25 -10.49 23.68
N TYR A 35 15.07 -9.74 24.77
CA TYR A 35 13.84 -9.78 25.56
C TYR A 35 12.59 -9.47 24.72
N GLN A 36 12.72 -8.55 23.77
CA GLN A 36 11.61 -8.07 22.94
C GLN A 36 11.24 -9.06 21.83
N VAL A 37 12.19 -9.87 21.32
CA VAL A 37 11.98 -10.71 20.12
C VAL A 37 12.12 -12.22 20.34
N GLU A 38 13.01 -12.67 21.24
CA GLU A 38 13.37 -14.10 21.36
C GLU A 38 12.19 -14.96 21.81
N GLY A 39 11.50 -14.53 22.87
CA GLY A 39 10.59 -15.38 23.62
C GLY A 39 11.32 -16.52 24.32
N ALA A 40 10.65 -17.68 24.40
CA ALA A 40 11.18 -18.92 24.96
C ALA A 40 11.80 -18.74 26.37
N TRP A 41 11.14 -17.92 27.20
CA TRP A 41 11.72 -17.39 28.45
C TRP A 41 12.23 -18.45 29.42
N ASN A 42 11.62 -19.65 29.43
CA ASN A 42 11.94 -20.76 30.33
C ASN A 42 12.35 -22.05 29.59
N VAL A 43 12.74 -21.96 28.31
CA VAL A 43 13.16 -23.11 27.52
C VAL A 43 14.67 -23.33 27.68
N SER A 44 15.08 -24.60 27.65
CA SER A 44 16.47 -25.04 27.87
C SER A 44 17.01 -24.61 29.25
N ASP A 45 18.16 -23.95 29.29
CA ASP A 45 18.88 -23.47 30.47
C ASP A 45 18.74 -21.95 30.68
N LYS A 46 17.81 -21.30 29.95
CA LYS A 46 17.51 -19.87 30.14
C LYS A 46 16.89 -19.64 31.53
N SER A 47 17.54 -18.79 32.31
CA SER A 47 17.06 -18.36 33.63
C SER A 47 16.19 -17.12 33.50
N ALA A 48 15.18 -17.00 34.38
CA ALA A 48 14.30 -15.83 34.41
C ALA A 48 15.10 -14.54 34.60
N SER A 49 14.85 -13.54 33.75
CA SER A 49 15.44 -12.21 33.89
C SER A 49 14.65 -11.36 34.90
N ILE A 50 15.16 -10.16 35.17
CA ILE A 50 14.44 -9.19 35.99
C ILE A 50 13.12 -8.76 35.35
N TRP A 51 13.03 -8.79 34.01
CA TRP A 51 11.82 -8.45 33.28
C TRP A 51 10.79 -9.55 33.37
N ASP A 52 11.18 -10.82 33.23
CA ASP A 52 10.29 -11.96 33.48
C ASP A 52 9.69 -11.88 34.89
N THR A 53 10.56 -11.73 35.88
CA THR A 53 10.16 -11.63 37.29
C THR A 53 9.24 -10.43 37.54
N PHE A 54 9.54 -9.28 36.96
CA PHE A 54 8.75 -8.07 37.13
C PHE A 54 7.35 -8.21 36.51
N ILE A 55 7.27 -8.68 35.26
CA ILE A 55 6.02 -8.78 34.50
C ILE A 55 5.13 -9.90 35.06
N HIS A 56 5.69 -11.06 35.39
CA HIS A 56 4.91 -12.18 35.95
C HIS A 56 4.29 -11.82 37.32
N ASN A 57 4.94 -10.95 38.10
CA ASN A 57 4.42 -10.49 39.38
C ASN A 57 3.57 -9.21 39.29
N ASN A 58 3.60 -8.50 38.17
CA ASN A 58 2.92 -7.22 38.00
C ASN A 58 2.47 -6.99 36.54
N ALA A 59 1.58 -7.84 36.04
CA ALA A 59 1.04 -7.71 34.67
C ALA A 59 0.39 -6.34 34.41
N SER A 60 -0.18 -5.70 35.44
CA SER A 60 -0.75 -4.35 35.33
C SER A 60 0.27 -3.24 35.03
N ALA A 61 1.58 -3.53 35.10
CA ALA A 61 2.61 -2.60 34.66
C ALA A 61 2.72 -2.49 33.13
N ILE A 62 2.15 -3.45 32.39
CA ILE A 62 2.14 -3.48 30.93
C ILE A 62 0.78 -2.97 30.42
N VAL A 63 0.79 -2.09 29.43
CA VAL A 63 -0.42 -1.40 28.92
C VAL A 63 -1.52 -2.37 28.51
N ASP A 64 -1.18 -3.44 27.79
CA ASP A 64 -2.11 -4.49 27.36
C ASP A 64 -2.12 -5.73 28.28
N GLN A 65 -1.41 -5.66 29.42
CA GLN A 65 -1.25 -6.74 30.39
C GLN A 65 -0.64 -8.03 29.82
N SER A 66 0.02 -7.95 28.67
CA SER A 66 0.72 -9.08 28.05
C SER A 66 2.13 -9.29 28.64
N ASN A 67 2.84 -10.31 28.15
CA ASN A 67 4.22 -10.61 28.53
C ASN A 67 5.08 -11.01 27.32
N GLY A 68 6.40 -11.03 27.54
CA GLY A 68 7.42 -11.39 26.55
C GLY A 68 7.68 -12.89 26.42
N ASP A 69 6.88 -13.76 27.05
CA ASP A 69 7.15 -15.20 27.15
C ASP A 69 7.31 -15.87 25.77
N VAL A 70 6.51 -15.42 24.79
CA VAL A 70 6.53 -15.88 23.40
C VAL A 70 7.15 -14.85 22.46
N ALA A 71 6.89 -13.55 22.69
CA ALA A 71 7.40 -12.45 21.86
C ALA A 71 7.16 -12.70 20.34
N CYS A 72 8.18 -12.47 19.52
CA CYS A 72 8.18 -12.78 18.08
C CYS A 72 8.54 -14.24 17.80
N ASP A 73 8.91 -15.00 18.83
CA ASP A 73 9.44 -16.36 18.71
C ASP A 73 10.74 -16.45 17.89
N SER A 74 11.56 -15.39 17.91
CA SER A 74 12.84 -15.36 17.19
C SER A 74 13.81 -16.44 17.68
N TYR A 75 13.66 -16.95 18.91
CA TYR A 75 14.46 -18.09 19.40
C TYR A 75 14.32 -19.32 18.48
N HIS A 76 13.10 -19.63 18.05
CA HIS A 76 12.83 -20.74 17.13
C HIS A 76 12.94 -20.32 15.65
N LYS A 77 12.73 -19.03 15.35
CA LYS A 77 12.62 -18.49 13.99
C LYS A 77 13.82 -17.66 13.50
N TRP A 78 14.94 -17.67 14.22
CA TRP A 78 16.12 -16.85 13.89
C TRP A 78 16.60 -16.98 12.44
N ARG A 79 16.42 -18.14 11.79
CA ARG A 79 16.79 -18.31 10.37
C ARG A 79 15.92 -17.47 9.44
N GLU A 80 14.62 -17.43 9.71
CA GLU A 80 13.66 -16.60 8.96
C GLU A 80 14.04 -15.12 9.13
N ASP A 81 14.31 -14.70 10.37
CA ASP A 81 14.67 -13.33 10.69
C ASP A 81 16.02 -12.91 10.03
N LEU A 82 17.02 -13.80 10.00
CA LEU A 82 18.29 -13.53 9.30
C LEU A 82 18.16 -13.52 7.78
N ASN A 83 17.28 -14.35 7.20
CA ASN A 83 17.01 -14.31 5.77
C ASN A 83 16.38 -12.96 5.40
N LEU A 84 15.41 -12.48 6.17
CA LEU A 84 14.79 -11.18 5.96
C LEU A 84 15.80 -10.04 6.09
N ALA A 85 16.65 -10.06 7.12
CA ALA A 85 17.77 -9.12 7.25
C ALA A 85 18.68 -9.12 6.01
N SER A 86 19.01 -10.30 5.48
CA SER A 86 19.81 -10.43 4.26
C SER A 86 19.08 -9.94 3.01
N GLU A 87 17.77 -10.15 2.89
CA GLU A 87 16.97 -9.71 1.74
C GLU A 87 16.89 -8.18 1.65
N LEU A 88 16.79 -7.52 2.80
CA LEU A 88 16.87 -6.06 2.92
C LEU A 88 18.26 -5.52 2.50
N GLY A 89 19.29 -6.36 2.52
CA GLY A 89 20.65 -6.01 2.13
C GLY A 89 21.47 -5.35 3.23
N LEU A 90 21.11 -5.57 4.51
CA LEU A 90 21.79 -4.95 5.66
C LEU A 90 23.30 -5.26 5.66
N ASP A 91 24.12 -4.24 5.90
CA ASP A 91 25.58 -4.40 6.07
C ASP A 91 25.92 -5.08 7.41
N PHE A 92 25.05 -4.91 8.41
CA PHE A 92 25.18 -5.52 9.72
C PHE A 92 23.81 -5.67 10.40
N TYR A 93 23.72 -6.65 11.31
CA TYR A 93 22.58 -6.86 12.18
C TYR A 93 23.04 -6.80 13.63
N ARG A 94 22.36 -5.97 14.43
CA ARG A 94 22.68 -5.80 15.85
C ARG A 94 21.61 -6.50 16.70
N SER A 95 22.04 -7.40 17.58
CA SER A 95 21.19 -7.97 18.62
C SER A 95 21.70 -7.58 20.00
N VAL A 96 20.81 -7.18 20.91
CA VAL A 96 21.12 -6.91 22.32
C VAL A 96 20.76 -8.14 23.15
N SER A 97 21.72 -8.75 23.83
CA SER A 97 21.49 -9.90 24.70
C SER A 97 20.97 -9.49 26.08
N ASP A 98 19.98 -10.21 26.60
CA ASP A 98 19.45 -10.08 27.96
C ASP A 98 20.15 -11.08 28.87
N ILE A 99 20.40 -10.67 30.11
CA ILE A 99 21.14 -11.47 31.08
C ILE A 99 20.39 -11.38 32.41
N ALA A 100 20.24 -12.53 33.09
CA ALA A 100 19.57 -12.62 34.39
C ALA A 100 20.32 -11.94 35.57
N VAL A 101 21.31 -11.08 35.32
CA VAL A 101 22.06 -10.39 36.38
C VAL A 101 21.32 -9.11 36.78
N SER A 102 20.84 -9.07 38.03
CA SER A 102 20.08 -7.94 38.59
C SER A 102 20.96 -7.00 39.44
N GLY A 103 20.49 -5.77 39.63
CA GLY A 103 21.01 -4.87 40.67
C GLY A 103 22.12 -3.93 40.22
N TRP A 104 21.90 -3.12 39.18
CA TRP A 104 22.87 -2.12 38.71
C TRP A 104 23.28 -1.08 39.75
N ALA A 105 22.47 -0.84 40.80
CA ALA A 105 22.89 0.00 41.94
C ALA A 105 23.88 -0.69 42.90
N ASN A 106 24.10 -2.01 42.79
CA ASN A 106 25.07 -2.76 43.58
C ASN A 106 26.45 -2.68 42.93
N PRO A 107 27.50 -2.20 43.61
CA PRO A 107 28.84 -2.07 43.02
C PRO A 107 29.46 -3.40 42.57
N LEU A 108 29.02 -4.55 43.11
CA LEU A 108 29.50 -5.87 42.66
C LEU A 108 29.12 -6.19 41.20
N ILE A 109 28.13 -5.51 40.63
CA ILE A 109 27.73 -5.67 39.22
C ILE A 109 28.89 -5.41 38.27
N VAL A 110 29.83 -4.54 38.67
CA VAL A 110 30.99 -4.16 37.89
C VAL A 110 31.90 -5.36 37.63
N GLU A 111 32.13 -6.21 38.63
CA GLU A 111 32.92 -7.44 38.45
C GLU A 111 32.13 -8.51 37.69
N TRP A 112 30.87 -8.72 38.05
CA TRP A 112 30.03 -9.75 37.41
C TRP A 112 29.83 -9.50 35.92
N PHE A 113 29.67 -8.23 35.54
CA PHE A 113 29.57 -7.85 34.14
C PHE A 113 30.91 -8.05 33.40
N ALA A 114 32.04 -7.77 34.03
CA ALA A 114 33.36 -8.02 33.45
C ALA A 114 33.59 -9.53 33.22
N ASP A 115 33.18 -10.38 34.16
CA ASP A 115 33.24 -11.84 34.01
C ASP A 115 32.32 -12.34 32.88
N TYR A 116 31.11 -11.79 32.76
CA TYR A 116 30.23 -12.07 31.64
C TYR A 116 30.85 -11.64 30.30
N ALA A 117 31.41 -10.43 30.23
CA ALA A 117 32.06 -9.92 29.03
C ALA A 117 33.23 -10.82 28.62
N ARG A 118 34.04 -11.31 29.58
CA ARG A 118 35.10 -12.28 29.32
C ARG A 118 34.57 -13.52 28.59
N VAL A 119 33.51 -14.13 29.12
CA VAL A 119 32.87 -15.31 28.52
C VAL A 119 32.34 -15.01 27.12
N ALA A 120 31.68 -13.87 26.93
CA ALA A 120 31.17 -13.47 25.62
C ALA A 120 32.30 -13.26 24.60
N TYR A 121 33.40 -12.62 25.00
CA TYR A 121 34.56 -12.41 24.14
C TYR A 121 35.29 -13.72 23.81
N ASP A 122 35.42 -14.64 24.78
CA ASP A 122 36.00 -15.97 24.55
C ASP A 122 35.18 -16.80 23.55
N LEU A 123 33.85 -16.73 23.63
CA LEU A 123 32.96 -17.55 22.80
C LEU A 123 32.69 -16.96 21.41
N PHE A 124 32.64 -15.64 21.29
CA PHE A 124 32.15 -14.96 20.08
C PHE A 124 33.11 -13.92 19.51
N GLY A 125 34.22 -13.60 20.21
CA GLY A 125 35.18 -12.58 19.79
C GLY A 125 35.80 -12.85 18.42
N ASP A 126 35.89 -14.11 18.00
CA ASP A 126 36.38 -14.52 16.68
C ASP A 126 35.49 -14.06 15.51
N ARG A 127 34.19 -13.85 15.78
CA ARG A 127 33.16 -13.53 14.76
C ARG A 127 32.57 -12.12 14.92
N ILE A 128 32.61 -11.55 16.11
CA ILE A 128 32.01 -10.25 16.40
C ILE A 128 33.08 -9.15 16.36
N GLN A 129 32.95 -8.28 15.34
CA GLN A 129 33.88 -7.19 15.06
C GLN A 129 33.49 -5.86 15.72
N SER A 130 32.28 -5.76 16.26
CA SER A 130 31.79 -4.56 16.93
C SER A 130 30.95 -4.94 18.14
N TRP A 131 31.34 -4.43 19.30
CA TRP A 131 30.72 -4.72 20.60
C TRP A 131 30.11 -3.45 21.18
N ILE A 132 28.85 -3.55 21.61
CA ILE A 132 28.23 -2.59 22.51
C ILE A 132 28.10 -3.28 23.86
N THR A 133 28.81 -2.78 24.85
CA THR A 133 28.80 -3.33 26.22
C THR A 133 27.42 -3.20 26.85
N ILE A 134 26.87 -1.98 26.88
CA ILE A 134 25.59 -1.67 27.51
C ILE A 134 24.77 -0.82 26.54
N ASN A 135 23.49 -1.18 26.37
CA ASN A 135 22.52 -0.40 25.62
C ASN A 135 21.77 0.56 26.54
N GLU A 136 21.63 1.81 26.11
CA GLU A 136 20.85 2.85 26.78
C GLU A 136 21.10 2.95 28.29
N GLY A 137 22.36 3.11 28.71
CA GLY A 137 22.70 3.20 30.13
C GLY A 137 21.81 4.16 30.93
N MET A 138 21.49 5.34 30.35
CA MET A 138 20.59 6.31 30.94
C MET A 138 19.16 5.76 31.12
N ILE A 139 18.58 5.07 30.13
CA ILE A 139 17.24 4.49 30.28
C ILE A 139 17.27 3.34 31.28
N ALA A 140 18.26 2.45 31.21
CA ALA A 140 18.41 1.34 32.15
C ALA A 140 18.43 1.80 33.62
N CYS A 141 19.04 2.95 33.91
CA CYS A 141 19.09 3.51 35.25
C CYS A 141 17.92 4.43 35.59
N GLU A 142 17.55 5.36 34.71
CA GLU A 142 16.56 6.40 34.99
C GLU A 142 15.12 5.91 34.83
N ALA A 143 14.82 5.06 33.84
CA ALA A 143 13.48 4.46 33.73
C ALA A 143 13.19 3.51 34.91
N THR A 144 14.24 2.85 35.41
CA THR A 144 14.17 1.98 36.58
C THR A 144 14.04 2.81 37.85
N TYR A 145 15.07 3.58 38.22
CA TYR A 145 15.17 4.22 39.53
C TYR A 145 14.52 5.60 39.62
N SER A 146 14.39 6.35 38.52
CA SER A 146 13.76 7.67 38.53
C SER A 146 12.30 7.66 38.10
N MET A 147 11.85 6.74 37.24
CA MET A 147 10.43 6.59 36.93
C MET A 147 9.72 5.54 37.80
N GLY A 148 10.43 4.47 38.18
CA GLY A 148 9.88 3.32 38.90
C GLY A 148 8.97 2.42 38.03
N SER A 149 8.99 2.59 36.71
CA SER A 149 8.08 1.90 35.78
C SER A 149 8.73 0.75 35.02
N PHE A 150 10.07 0.67 35.01
CA PHE A 150 10.83 -0.42 34.38
C PHE A 150 11.33 -1.41 35.43
N ALA A 151 11.59 -2.65 35.02
CA ALA A 151 12.05 -3.70 35.92
C ALA A 151 13.33 -3.26 36.69
N PRO A 152 13.41 -3.48 38.02
CA PRO A 152 12.49 -4.22 38.88
C PRO A 152 11.39 -3.36 39.57
N GLY A 153 11.10 -2.16 39.09
CA GLY A 153 10.01 -1.31 39.63
C GLY A 153 10.37 -0.52 40.89
N ILE A 154 11.65 -0.23 41.11
CA ILE A 154 12.14 0.47 42.30
C ILE A 154 12.17 1.98 42.04
N TYR A 155 11.40 2.78 42.77
CA TYR A 155 11.45 4.23 42.70
C TYR A 155 12.45 4.82 43.74
N SER A 156 13.63 5.24 43.28
CA SER A 156 14.70 5.87 44.06
C SER A 156 15.41 6.99 43.25
N PRO A 157 14.69 8.07 42.88
CA PRO A 157 15.24 9.13 42.04
C PRO A 157 16.40 9.84 42.73
N GLY A 158 17.49 10.06 42.01
CA GLY A 158 18.64 10.84 42.47
C GLY A 158 19.43 10.22 43.62
N LEU A 159 19.27 8.92 43.89
CA LEU A 159 20.17 8.13 44.74
C LEU A 159 20.45 6.78 44.06
N GLY A 160 19.39 5.97 43.87
CA GLY A 160 19.49 4.70 43.16
C GLY A 160 19.90 4.90 41.71
N SER A 161 19.34 5.93 41.04
CA SER A 161 19.71 6.26 39.67
C SER A 161 21.19 6.66 39.55
N TYR A 162 21.71 7.53 40.40
CA TYR A 162 23.12 7.94 40.34
C TYR A 162 24.10 6.80 40.65
N LEU A 163 23.79 5.93 41.62
CA LEU A 163 24.59 4.72 41.86
C LEU A 163 24.60 3.80 40.64
N CYS A 164 23.43 3.59 40.02
CA CYS A 164 23.32 2.81 38.79
C CYS A 164 24.16 3.42 37.66
N ASN A 165 24.03 4.73 37.39
CA ASN A 165 24.78 5.41 36.33
C ASN A 165 26.31 5.24 36.53
N LYS A 166 26.79 5.42 37.78
CA LYS A 166 28.21 5.24 38.13
C LYS A 166 28.67 3.79 37.87
N ASN A 167 27.92 2.81 38.34
CA ASN A 167 28.29 1.40 38.18
C ASN A 167 28.23 0.94 36.71
N VAL A 168 27.28 1.44 35.91
CA VAL A 168 27.22 1.18 34.46
C VAL A 168 28.50 1.67 33.77
N LEU A 169 28.97 2.88 34.11
CA LEU A 169 30.21 3.43 33.56
C LEU A 169 31.44 2.60 33.97
N LEU A 170 31.54 2.20 35.24
CA LEU A 170 32.63 1.35 35.72
C LEU A 170 32.61 -0.05 35.08
N ALA A 171 31.43 -0.65 34.91
CA ALA A 171 31.25 -1.94 34.27
C ALA A 171 31.65 -1.89 32.78
N HIS A 172 31.21 -0.85 32.06
CA HIS A 172 31.63 -0.57 30.69
C HIS A 172 33.15 -0.44 30.59
N ALA A 173 33.74 0.39 31.45
CA ALA A 173 35.17 0.64 31.44
C ALA A 173 35.97 -0.64 31.67
N LYS A 174 35.59 -1.47 32.64
CA LYS A 174 36.23 -2.78 32.86
C LYS A 174 36.09 -3.71 31.67
N ALA A 175 34.90 -3.82 31.08
CA ALA A 175 34.69 -4.68 29.91
C ALA A 175 35.47 -4.19 28.68
N TRP A 176 35.64 -2.88 28.52
CA TRP A 176 36.46 -2.31 27.45
C TRP A 176 37.95 -2.57 27.68
N ARG A 177 38.46 -2.30 28.89
CA ARG A 177 39.88 -2.55 29.24
C ARG A 177 40.23 -4.02 29.10
N LEU A 178 39.34 -4.90 29.55
CA LEU A 178 39.47 -6.35 29.36
C LEU A 178 39.61 -6.71 27.87
N TYR A 179 38.76 -6.14 27.00
CA TYR A 179 38.88 -6.38 25.57
C TYR A 179 40.19 -5.85 24.99
N ASP A 180 40.56 -4.61 25.33
CA ASP A 180 41.77 -3.94 24.85
C ASP A 180 43.04 -4.73 25.21
N GLU A 181 43.13 -5.19 26.46
CA GLU A 181 44.29 -5.91 26.99
C GLU A 181 44.37 -7.36 26.51
N GLU A 182 43.25 -8.11 26.52
CA GLU A 182 43.28 -9.56 26.34
C GLU A 182 42.81 -10.05 24.95
N TYR A 183 42.02 -9.24 24.22
CA TYR A 183 41.27 -9.70 23.04
C TYR A 183 41.52 -8.89 21.78
N LYS A 184 41.81 -7.59 21.88
CA LYS A 184 41.98 -6.70 20.72
C LYS A 184 43.11 -7.14 19.80
N SER A 185 44.22 -7.58 20.37
CA SER A 185 45.34 -8.15 19.60
C SER A 185 45.01 -9.51 18.95
N LYS A 186 44.04 -10.26 19.50
CA LYS A 186 43.60 -11.56 18.98
C LYS A 186 42.58 -11.42 17.85
N TYR A 187 41.62 -10.51 18.00
CA TYR A 187 40.42 -10.46 17.15
C TYR A 187 40.22 -9.16 16.39
N GLY A 188 40.83 -8.05 16.84
CA GLY A 188 40.79 -6.75 16.14
C GLY A 188 39.44 -6.02 16.16
N GLY A 189 38.46 -6.47 16.95
CA GLY A 189 37.16 -5.82 17.04
C GLY A 189 37.21 -4.48 17.79
N LYS A 190 36.11 -3.72 17.69
CA LYS A 190 35.91 -2.43 18.35
C LYS A 190 34.85 -2.53 19.44
N VAL A 191 35.01 -1.80 20.54
CA VAL A 191 34.12 -1.80 21.70
C VAL A 191 33.67 -0.39 22.04
N SER A 192 32.38 -0.24 22.36
CA SER A 192 31.81 1.01 22.86
C SER A 192 30.62 0.76 23.79
N LEU A 193 29.98 1.84 24.24
CA LEU A 193 28.70 1.89 24.95
C LEU A 193 27.74 2.75 24.13
N THR A 194 26.46 2.39 24.16
CA THR A 194 25.40 3.16 23.50
C THR A 194 24.49 3.79 24.53
N ASN A 195 24.16 5.07 24.36
CA ASN A 195 23.21 5.76 25.23
C ASN A 195 22.02 6.33 24.43
N GLN A 196 20.85 6.40 25.07
CA GLN A 196 19.68 7.10 24.55
C GLN A 196 19.83 8.60 24.81
N ILE A 197 19.81 9.40 23.75
CA ILE A 197 19.97 10.85 23.87
C ILE A 197 18.82 11.56 23.15
N MET A 198 18.12 12.41 23.88
CA MET A 198 17.15 13.33 23.30
C MET A 198 17.77 14.69 23.08
N TRP A 199 17.30 15.39 22.05
CA TRP A 199 17.66 16.80 21.88
C TRP A 199 16.85 17.66 22.85
N ALA A 200 17.51 18.47 23.66
CA ALA A 200 16.87 19.48 24.49
C ALA A 200 17.03 20.85 23.86
N GLN A 201 15.91 21.43 23.44
CA GLN A 201 15.80 22.75 22.84
C GLN A 201 15.29 23.72 23.90
N ALA A 202 15.91 24.89 24.03
CA ALA A 202 15.39 25.92 24.92
C ALA A 202 14.03 26.43 24.40
N TYR A 203 13.05 26.61 25.29
CA TYR A 203 11.74 27.18 24.93
C TYR A 203 11.86 28.66 24.47
N SER A 204 12.82 29.38 25.04
CA SER A 204 13.22 30.76 24.72
C SER A 204 14.68 30.97 25.10
N GLU A 205 15.31 32.05 24.65
CA GLU A 205 16.73 32.36 24.91
C GLU A 205 17.09 32.34 26.40
N GLU A 206 16.17 32.72 27.30
CA GLU A 206 16.42 32.72 28.76
C GLU A 206 16.64 31.31 29.35
N TYR A 207 16.20 30.26 28.64
CA TYR A 207 16.31 28.87 29.07
C TYR A 207 17.46 28.11 28.40
N GLU A 208 18.35 28.78 27.68
CA GLU A 208 19.50 28.13 27.00
C GLU A 208 20.41 27.38 27.97
N ASP A 209 20.77 27.99 29.10
CA ASP A 209 21.58 27.35 30.14
C ASP A 209 20.89 26.12 30.75
N LEU A 210 19.55 26.17 30.87
CA LEU A 210 18.76 25.06 31.38
C LEU A 210 18.68 23.92 30.36
N ALA A 211 18.50 24.23 29.08
CA ALA A 211 18.51 23.25 28.00
C ALA A 211 19.87 22.56 27.87
N GLU A 212 20.97 23.31 27.96
CA GLU A 212 22.33 22.76 28.02
C GLU A 212 22.51 21.87 29.25
N LEU A 213 22.01 22.27 30.43
CA LEU A 213 22.06 21.44 31.62
C LEU A 213 21.24 20.14 31.45
N VAL A 214 20.11 20.16 30.76
CA VAL A 214 19.35 18.95 30.38
C VAL A 214 20.17 18.06 29.45
N LEU A 215 20.86 18.60 28.43
CA LEU A 215 21.76 17.83 27.56
C LEU A 215 22.91 17.21 28.36
N GLN A 216 23.48 17.92 29.32
CA GLN A 216 24.53 17.36 30.19
C GLN A 216 23.98 16.27 31.14
N MET A 217 22.73 16.39 31.60
CA MET A 217 22.06 15.34 32.38
C MET A 217 21.74 14.09 31.52
N SER A 218 21.34 14.25 30.25
CA SER A 218 20.98 13.11 29.40
C SER A 218 22.17 12.47 28.68
N ALA A 219 22.99 13.28 28.03
CA ALA A 219 24.17 12.85 27.28
C ALA A 219 25.44 12.93 28.12
N GLY A 220 25.64 14.04 28.83
CA GLY A 220 26.88 14.37 29.52
C GLY A 220 27.27 13.39 30.62
N LEU A 221 26.32 12.87 31.40
CA LEU A 221 26.59 11.90 32.48
C LEU A 221 27.42 10.70 31.99
N TYR A 222 27.18 10.24 30.77
CA TYR A 222 27.97 9.17 30.15
C TYR A 222 29.11 9.73 29.29
N SER A 223 28.79 10.73 28.48
CA SER A 223 29.69 11.19 27.42
C SER A 223 30.89 11.94 27.97
N HIS A 224 30.71 12.73 29.02
CA HIS A 224 31.80 13.44 29.65
C HIS A 224 32.77 12.47 30.31
N ALA A 225 32.28 11.45 31.01
CA ALA A 225 33.13 10.47 31.68
C ALA A 225 34.02 9.67 30.70
N ILE A 226 33.47 9.29 29.54
CA ILE A 226 34.14 8.44 28.56
C ILE A 226 34.98 9.24 27.55
N TYR A 227 34.44 10.34 27.00
CA TYR A 227 34.99 10.99 25.80
C TYR A 227 35.66 12.34 26.06
N SER A 228 35.45 12.98 27.21
CA SER A 228 36.16 14.23 27.54
C SER A 228 37.63 13.99 27.87
N LYS A 229 38.44 15.06 27.86
CA LYS A 229 39.86 14.97 28.24
C LYS A 229 40.04 14.88 29.74
N GLU A 230 39.09 15.43 30.49
CA GLU A 230 39.09 15.53 31.94
C GLU A 230 38.58 14.22 32.57
N GLY A 231 37.57 13.60 31.98
CA GLY A 231 36.83 12.48 32.55
C GLY A 231 35.90 12.93 33.71
N GLY A 232 35.35 11.98 34.45
CA GLY A 232 34.42 12.26 35.55
C GLY A 232 33.07 12.84 35.11
N TRP A 233 32.30 13.36 36.07
CA TRP A 233 30.98 13.96 35.79
C TRP A 233 31.10 15.31 35.06
N PRO A 234 30.09 15.73 34.29
CA PRO A 234 30.04 17.10 33.77
C PRO A 234 30.11 18.12 34.91
N PRO A 235 31.02 19.12 34.86
CA PRO A 235 31.18 20.08 35.95
C PRO A 235 29.91 20.87 36.29
N SER A 236 29.08 21.18 35.29
CA SER A 236 27.81 21.88 35.47
C SER A 236 26.80 21.04 36.28
N VAL A 237 26.71 19.74 35.99
CA VAL A 237 25.84 18.81 36.70
C VAL A 237 26.35 18.57 38.11
N GLU A 238 27.65 18.30 38.27
CA GLU A 238 28.24 18.04 39.59
C GLU A 238 28.04 19.22 40.55
N LYS A 239 28.30 20.44 40.07
CA LYS A 239 28.06 21.67 40.82
C LYS A 239 26.58 21.81 41.20
N TYR A 240 25.66 21.68 40.25
CA TYR A 240 24.23 21.88 40.49
C TYR A 240 23.70 20.87 41.52
N ILE A 241 24.03 19.59 41.37
CA ILE A 241 23.56 18.54 42.27
C ILE A 241 24.19 18.65 43.66
N ALA A 242 25.46 19.07 43.77
CA ALA A 242 26.08 19.32 45.07
C ALA A 242 25.38 20.46 45.83
N GLU A 243 25.11 21.58 45.15
CA GLU A 243 24.38 22.71 45.72
C GLU A 243 22.95 22.33 46.12
N LYS A 244 22.26 21.57 45.27
CA LYS A 244 20.91 21.07 45.58
C LYS A 244 20.92 20.10 46.77
N SER A 245 21.88 19.17 46.81
CA SER A 245 22.03 18.22 47.92
C SER A 245 22.26 18.95 49.24
N ALA A 246 23.08 20.01 49.23
CA ALA A 246 23.29 20.85 50.41
C ALA A 246 22.00 21.58 50.85
N ARG A 247 21.21 22.12 49.90
CA ARG A 247 19.90 22.73 50.18
C ARG A 247 18.88 21.74 50.76
N GLU A 248 18.96 20.47 50.37
CA GLU A 248 18.12 19.38 50.87
C GLU A 248 18.63 18.76 52.19
N GLY A 249 19.74 19.28 52.74
CA GLY A 249 20.27 18.85 54.04
C GLY A 249 21.21 17.65 54.00
N TYR A 250 21.67 17.22 52.82
CA TYR A 250 22.69 16.17 52.70
C TYR A 250 24.08 16.73 53.02
N THR A 251 24.87 15.97 53.79
CA THR A 251 26.25 16.33 54.16
C THR A 251 27.26 16.13 53.03
N ARG A 252 26.85 15.48 51.93
CA ARG A 252 27.61 15.23 50.71
C ARG A 252 26.67 15.23 49.50
N SER A 253 27.22 15.43 48.31
CA SER A 253 26.43 15.31 47.07
C SER A 253 25.77 13.94 46.97
N ARG A 254 24.52 13.91 46.51
CA ARG A 254 23.83 12.65 46.16
C ARG A 254 24.39 12.00 44.91
N LEU A 255 24.98 12.78 43.99
CA LEU A 255 25.77 12.30 42.86
C LEU A 255 27.15 11.87 43.39
N PRO A 256 27.47 10.56 43.46
CA PRO A 256 28.71 10.11 44.07
C PRO A 256 29.92 10.54 43.23
N PRO A 257 30.96 11.16 43.81
CA PRO A 257 32.13 11.57 43.04
C PRO A 257 32.88 10.34 42.52
N PHE A 258 33.59 10.49 41.41
CA PHE A 258 34.58 9.51 40.98
C PHE A 258 35.90 9.73 41.73
N THR A 259 36.61 8.66 42.06
CA THR A 259 38.01 8.75 42.47
C THR A 259 38.89 8.95 41.24
N ASP A 260 40.13 9.41 41.44
CA ASP A 260 41.09 9.59 40.34
C ASP A 260 41.32 8.26 39.59
N GLU A 261 41.37 7.13 40.31
CA GLU A 261 41.50 5.81 39.71
C GLU A 261 40.27 5.41 38.88
N GLU A 262 39.07 5.75 39.33
CA GLU A 262 37.85 5.50 38.57
C GLU A 262 37.77 6.38 37.31
N ILE A 263 38.20 7.64 37.41
CA ILE A 263 38.29 8.54 36.25
C ILE A 263 39.25 7.96 35.22
N ASP A 264 40.45 7.55 35.63
CA ASP A 264 41.45 7.00 34.72
C ASP A 264 41.03 5.63 34.15
N LEU A 265 40.25 4.85 34.91
CA LEU A 265 39.67 3.61 34.40
C LEU A 265 38.70 3.87 33.23
N ILE A 266 37.79 4.86 33.37
CA ILE A 266 36.69 5.14 32.42
C ILE A 266 37.14 6.01 31.23
N LYS A 267 37.99 7.01 31.47
CA LYS A 267 38.38 7.98 30.45
C LYS A 267 39.04 7.28 29.25
N GLY A 268 38.51 7.53 28.06
CA GLY A 268 39.03 6.99 26.81
C GLY A 268 38.64 5.54 26.51
N THR A 269 37.66 4.96 27.20
CA THR A 269 37.21 3.58 26.95
C THR A 269 36.24 3.46 25.76
N PHE A 270 36.63 3.97 24.60
CA PHE A 270 35.80 3.91 23.39
C PHE A 270 36.65 3.70 22.13
N ASP A 271 36.14 2.92 21.18
CA ASP A 271 36.70 2.85 19.82
C ASP A 271 35.89 3.68 18.81
N PHE A 272 34.66 4.07 19.17
CA PHE A 272 33.74 4.94 18.43
C PHE A 272 32.67 5.48 19.40
N TYR A 273 32.03 6.60 19.07
CA TYR A 273 30.91 7.14 19.84
C TYR A 273 29.59 6.55 19.33
N ALA A 274 28.81 5.92 20.20
CA ALA A 274 27.54 5.31 19.83
C ALA A 274 26.35 5.88 20.62
N PHE A 275 25.24 6.13 19.94
CA PHE A 275 24.01 6.62 20.58
C PHE A 275 22.75 6.21 19.84
N ASN A 276 21.64 6.28 20.56
CA ASN A 276 20.28 6.10 20.07
C ASN A 276 19.58 7.46 20.06
N TYR A 277 18.69 7.66 19.10
CA TYR A 277 17.91 8.89 18.97
C TYR A 277 16.48 8.57 18.57
N TYR A 278 15.51 9.16 19.28
CA TYR A 278 14.08 9.00 18.96
C TYR A 278 13.28 10.30 19.02
N THR A 279 13.75 11.36 19.71
CA THR A 279 12.93 12.56 19.91
C THR A 279 13.71 13.78 20.44
N GLY A 280 13.05 14.95 20.46
CA GLY A 280 13.48 16.15 21.18
C GLY A 280 12.42 16.71 22.14
N ARG A 281 12.82 17.65 23.00
CA ARG A 281 11.94 18.38 23.94
C ARG A 281 12.28 19.86 24.03
N LEU A 282 11.26 20.71 24.16
CA LEU A 282 11.39 22.08 24.63
C LEU A 282 11.60 22.10 26.15
N VAL A 283 12.51 22.94 26.62
CA VAL A 283 12.93 23.03 28.02
C VAL A 283 12.69 24.42 28.56
N ARG A 284 12.05 24.48 29.74
CA ARG A 284 11.86 25.69 30.54
C ARG A 284 11.72 25.36 32.03
N ASN A 285 11.72 26.37 32.89
CA ASN A 285 11.29 26.17 34.28
C ASN A 285 9.76 25.99 34.37
N PRO A 286 9.26 25.27 35.40
CA PRO A 286 7.82 25.19 35.67
C PRO A 286 7.27 26.55 36.13
N LYS A 287 6.05 26.87 35.69
CA LYS A 287 5.27 28.00 36.20
C LYS A 287 4.66 27.65 37.57
N GLU A 288 4.23 28.66 38.32
CA GLU A 288 3.59 28.45 39.62
C GLU A 288 2.38 27.51 39.48
N GLY A 289 2.37 26.43 40.27
CA GLY A 289 1.32 25.40 40.24
C GLY A 289 1.51 24.27 39.22
N GLU A 290 2.48 24.36 38.30
CA GLU A 290 2.77 23.27 37.36
C GLU A 290 3.55 22.13 38.05
N LYS A 291 3.25 20.89 37.65
CA LYS A 291 3.96 19.70 38.11
C LYS A 291 5.00 19.29 37.08
N ILE A 292 6.24 19.11 37.52
CA ILE A 292 7.31 18.57 36.67
C ILE A 292 7.04 17.08 36.41
N GLY A 293 7.11 16.68 35.14
CA GLY A 293 7.01 15.28 34.73
C GLY A 293 8.19 14.42 35.18
N LYS A 294 8.06 13.10 35.06
CA LYS A 294 9.13 12.16 35.44
C LYS A 294 10.29 12.18 34.43
N TRP A 295 11.52 12.11 34.94
CA TRP A 295 12.75 11.96 34.14
C TRP A 295 12.86 10.52 33.61
N PRO A 296 13.24 10.28 32.34
CA PRO A 296 13.86 11.25 31.43
C PRO A 296 12.95 11.92 30.39
N PHE A 297 11.71 11.44 30.18
CA PHE A 297 10.93 11.84 29.00
C PHE A 297 10.05 13.09 29.16
N TYR A 298 9.71 13.48 30.39
CA TYR A 298 8.66 14.48 30.67
C TYR A 298 9.13 15.67 31.53
N GLY A 299 10.32 15.60 32.11
CA GLY A 299 10.85 16.65 32.99
C GLY A 299 11.99 16.12 33.86
N CYS A 300 12.69 17.04 34.52
CA CYS A 300 13.76 16.71 35.47
C CYS A 300 13.59 17.51 36.77
N ILE A 301 13.07 16.86 37.81
CA ILE A 301 12.95 17.43 39.15
C ILE A 301 14.34 17.76 39.72
N GLU A 302 15.38 17.04 39.29
CA GLU A 302 16.74 17.25 39.78
C GLU A 302 17.29 18.64 39.45
N ILE A 303 16.92 19.20 38.31
CA ILE A 303 17.40 20.51 37.84
C ILE A 303 16.28 21.53 37.62
N ASN A 304 15.08 21.27 38.17
CA ASN A 304 13.90 22.13 38.03
C ASN A 304 13.52 22.42 36.57
N ALA A 305 13.60 21.40 35.70
CA ALA A 305 13.29 21.51 34.28
C ALA A 305 11.94 20.84 33.95
N LEU A 306 11.05 21.58 33.30
CA LEU A 306 9.88 21.05 32.62
C LEU A 306 10.23 20.80 31.16
N MET A 307 9.86 19.62 30.64
CA MET A 307 10.17 19.20 29.28
C MET A 307 8.88 18.87 28.55
N GLU A 308 8.59 19.62 27.49
CA GLU A 308 7.35 19.50 26.72
C GLU A 308 7.66 19.33 25.23
N PRO A 309 6.80 18.64 24.46
CA PRO A 309 6.95 18.60 23.02
C PRO A 309 6.69 20.00 22.44
N ALA A 310 7.38 20.34 21.35
CA ALA A 310 7.01 21.52 20.58
C ALA A 310 5.66 21.24 19.86
N PRO A 311 4.73 22.22 19.80
CA PRO A 311 3.44 22.05 19.12
C PRO A 311 3.56 21.57 17.65
N GLU A 312 4.66 21.93 16.98
CA GLU A 312 4.96 21.60 15.60
C GLU A 312 5.62 20.23 15.40
N TRP A 313 6.03 19.53 16.46
CA TRP A 313 6.64 18.19 16.36
C TRP A 313 5.56 17.11 16.44
N PRO A 314 5.29 16.36 15.35
CA PRO A 314 4.24 15.34 15.34
C PRO A 314 4.50 14.24 16.38
N PRO A 315 3.47 13.81 17.13
CA PRO A 315 3.60 12.65 18.02
C PRO A 315 3.60 11.34 17.22
N THR A 316 4.34 10.34 17.71
CA THR A 316 4.18 8.94 17.28
C THR A 316 3.05 8.27 18.07
N SER A 317 2.73 6.99 17.80
CA SER A 317 1.77 6.26 18.65
C SER A 317 2.22 6.14 20.11
N SER A 318 3.53 6.15 20.34
CA SER A 318 4.10 6.22 21.68
C SER A 318 4.11 7.66 22.16
N LYS A 319 3.40 7.93 23.27
CA LYS A 319 3.35 9.26 23.94
C LYS A 319 4.73 9.77 24.40
N ARG A 320 5.75 8.93 24.32
CA ARG A 320 7.15 9.24 24.66
C ARG A 320 7.91 9.88 23.48
N PHE A 321 7.48 9.67 22.23
CA PHE A 321 8.27 10.07 21.07
C PHE A 321 7.51 11.02 20.14
N PHE A 322 8.22 12.06 19.73
CA PHE A 322 7.79 13.11 18.82
C PHE A 322 8.86 13.25 17.73
N GLU A 323 8.42 13.37 16.48
CA GLU A 323 9.28 13.45 15.32
C GLU A 323 10.00 14.80 15.27
N TYR A 324 11.33 14.77 15.40
CA TYR A 324 12.14 15.98 15.29
C TYR A 324 13.48 15.68 14.59
N PRO A 325 13.50 15.52 13.26
CA PRO A 325 14.67 15.08 12.53
C PRO A 325 15.86 16.06 12.67
N GLU A 326 15.62 17.38 12.68
CA GLU A 326 16.66 18.39 12.88
C GLU A 326 17.35 18.25 14.24
N GLY A 327 16.64 17.74 15.25
CA GLY A 327 17.21 17.43 16.55
C GLY A 327 18.33 16.40 16.49
N LEU A 328 18.27 15.43 15.56
CA LEU A 328 19.34 14.45 15.35
C LEU A 328 20.61 15.12 14.80
N ARG A 329 20.49 15.97 13.77
CA ARG A 329 21.63 16.73 13.22
C ARG A 329 22.23 17.68 14.24
N ARG A 330 21.39 18.40 14.99
CA ARG A 330 21.81 19.31 16.06
C ARG A 330 22.53 18.56 17.17
N LEU A 331 22.04 17.38 17.55
CA LEU A 331 22.69 16.53 18.54
C LEU A 331 24.07 16.07 18.05
N LEU A 332 24.20 15.59 16.81
CA LEU A 332 25.48 15.21 16.22
C LEU A 332 26.49 16.37 16.24
N SER A 333 26.04 17.56 15.85
CA SER A 333 26.85 18.79 15.90
C SER A 333 27.26 19.15 17.33
N TRP A 334 26.35 19.04 18.30
CA TRP A 334 26.63 19.29 19.71
C TRP A 334 27.62 18.28 20.28
N LEU A 335 27.49 17.00 19.94
CA LEU A 335 28.43 15.95 20.35
C LEU A 335 29.83 16.22 19.79
N LYS A 336 29.93 16.56 18.50
CA LYS A 336 31.21 16.93 17.87
C LYS A 336 31.85 18.15 18.53
N LYS A 337 31.04 19.17 18.86
CA LYS A 337 31.50 20.38 19.54
C LYS A 337 32.08 20.08 20.93
N ASN A 338 31.43 19.21 21.70
CA ASN A 338 31.81 18.94 23.09
C ASN A 338 32.89 17.86 23.23
N TYR A 339 32.92 16.86 22.35
CA TYR A 339 33.78 15.68 22.49
C TYR A 339 34.74 15.45 21.31
N GLY A 340 34.72 16.34 20.32
CA GLY A 340 35.61 16.30 19.16
C GLY A 340 35.08 15.46 18.00
N ASP A 341 35.82 15.47 16.88
CA ASP A 341 35.42 14.80 15.65
C ASP A 341 35.83 13.32 15.64
N VAL A 342 35.15 12.53 16.46
CA VAL A 342 35.33 11.06 16.54
C VAL A 342 34.41 10.34 15.56
N GLU A 343 34.60 9.02 15.39
CA GLU A 343 33.66 8.18 14.64
C GLU A 343 32.32 8.09 15.38
N TYR A 344 31.23 8.56 14.78
CA TYR A 344 29.86 8.49 15.33
C TYR A 344 29.05 7.38 14.68
N ARG A 345 28.32 6.61 15.50
CA ARG A 345 27.44 5.53 15.08
C ARG A 345 26.06 5.67 15.70
N ILE A 346 25.03 5.76 14.85
CA ILE A 346 23.64 5.76 15.29
C ILE A 346 23.21 4.30 15.40
N MET A 347 23.00 3.84 16.63
CA MET A 347 22.80 2.43 16.94
C MET A 347 21.32 2.05 17.04
N GLU A 348 20.41 3.03 17.19
CA GLU A 348 18.95 2.90 17.06
C GLU A 348 18.32 4.23 16.66
N ASN A 349 17.43 4.19 15.68
CA ASN A 349 16.50 5.27 15.32
C ASN A 349 15.24 4.64 14.71
N GLY A 350 14.06 4.94 15.28
CA GLY A 350 12.85 4.19 14.95
C GLY A 350 11.54 4.95 15.17
N TYR A 351 10.48 4.46 14.52
CA TYR A 351 9.14 5.05 14.51
C TYR A 351 8.09 4.10 15.08
N ALA A 352 7.35 4.56 16.08
CA ALA A 352 6.28 3.81 16.74
C ALA A 352 4.92 4.00 16.05
N SER A 353 4.26 2.89 15.68
CA SER A 353 2.86 2.87 15.25
C SER A 353 2.03 1.95 16.16
N ASP A 354 0.73 2.20 16.29
CA ASP A 354 -0.21 1.30 16.97
C ASP A 354 -0.98 0.41 15.97
N LYS A 355 -0.94 0.76 14.68
CA LYS A 355 -1.64 0.07 13.59
C LYS A 355 -0.80 -1.05 12.99
N ARG A 356 -1.48 -2.12 12.56
CA ARG A 356 -0.90 -3.18 11.73
C ARG A 356 -0.97 -2.81 10.25
N ASP A 357 -0.24 -1.77 9.85
CA ASP A 357 -0.30 -1.24 8.48
C ASP A 357 0.90 -1.68 7.61
N ILE A 358 0.66 -2.55 6.63
CA ILE A 358 1.72 -2.98 5.70
C ILE A 358 2.22 -1.80 4.83
N ASN A 359 1.39 -0.77 4.64
CA ASN A 359 1.71 0.45 3.89
C ASN A 359 2.02 1.61 4.83
N ASP A 360 3.03 1.44 5.69
CA ASP A 360 3.43 2.36 6.76
C ASP A 360 4.19 3.60 6.26
N ILE A 361 3.50 4.46 5.50
CA ILE A 361 4.08 5.67 4.90
C ILE A 361 4.66 6.65 5.94
N ASP A 362 4.07 6.73 7.14
CA ASP A 362 4.62 7.56 8.22
C ASP A 362 6.03 7.12 8.63
N ARG A 363 6.26 5.80 8.70
CA ARG A 363 7.58 5.24 9.01
C ARG A 363 8.57 5.45 7.87
N VAL A 364 8.13 5.34 6.62
CA VAL A 364 8.94 5.71 5.43
C VAL A 364 9.40 7.17 5.54
N ASN A 365 8.44 8.08 5.79
CA ASN A 365 8.69 9.51 5.94
C ASN A 365 9.63 9.83 7.10
N TYR A 366 9.47 9.13 8.23
CA TYR A 366 10.36 9.24 9.38
C TYR A 366 11.81 8.90 9.01
N TYR A 367 12.03 7.72 8.40
CA TYR A 367 13.37 7.31 8.00
C TYR A 367 13.98 8.25 6.96
N LYS A 368 13.18 8.73 6.00
CA LYS A 368 13.62 9.69 4.97
C LYS A 368 14.16 10.97 5.59
N THR A 369 13.37 11.66 6.43
CA THR A 369 13.79 12.93 7.02
C THR A 369 14.97 12.77 7.98
N HIS A 370 15.02 11.70 8.77
CA HIS A 370 16.13 11.47 9.69
C HIS A 370 17.43 11.12 8.95
N LEU A 371 17.38 10.26 7.93
CA LEU A 371 18.54 9.93 7.11
C LEU A 371 19.04 11.16 6.33
N GLU A 372 18.16 12.02 5.84
CA GLU A 372 18.55 13.31 5.26
C GLU A 372 19.33 14.17 6.26
N GLN A 373 18.88 14.26 7.51
CA GLN A 373 19.60 15.01 8.54
C GLN A 373 20.96 14.39 8.90
N VAL A 374 21.09 13.06 8.84
CA VAL A 374 22.39 12.38 8.95
C VAL A 374 23.29 12.69 7.75
N TYR A 375 22.74 12.67 6.54
CA TYR A 375 23.48 13.04 5.33
C TYR A 375 24.00 14.49 5.40
N LEU A 376 23.16 15.43 5.84
CA LEU A 376 23.56 16.83 6.03
C LEU A 376 24.59 16.98 7.15
N ALA A 377 24.48 16.22 8.24
CA ALA A 377 25.50 16.20 9.28
C ALA A 377 26.87 15.75 8.73
N ILE A 378 26.88 14.74 7.84
CA ILE A 378 28.12 14.26 7.19
C ILE A 378 28.67 15.29 6.21
N THR A 379 27.82 15.86 5.36
CA THR A 379 28.25 16.63 4.18
C THR A 379 28.39 18.12 4.41
N GLU A 380 27.54 18.70 5.27
CA GLU A 380 27.54 20.13 5.57
C GLU A 380 28.22 20.42 6.92
N ASP A 381 27.90 19.65 7.96
CA ASP A 381 28.49 19.86 9.30
C ASP A 381 29.84 19.13 9.49
N ASN A 382 30.25 18.35 8.49
CA ASN A 382 31.46 17.55 8.46
C ASN A 382 31.58 16.58 9.65
N VAL A 383 30.48 16.04 10.17
CA VAL A 383 30.47 15.08 11.28
C VAL A 383 30.82 13.69 10.73
N ASN A 384 31.78 13.00 11.35
CA ASN A 384 32.21 11.66 10.94
C ASN A 384 31.22 10.55 11.35
N VAL A 385 30.01 10.56 10.78
CA VAL A 385 29.00 9.50 10.99
C VAL A 385 29.25 8.36 10.01
N THR A 386 29.39 7.14 10.52
CA THR A 386 29.75 5.95 9.71
C THR A 386 28.70 4.85 9.71
N TYR A 387 27.78 4.83 10.68
CA TYR A 387 26.76 3.79 10.82
C TYR A 387 25.39 4.39 11.13
N TYR A 388 24.36 3.77 10.56
CA TYR A 388 22.96 4.00 10.90
C TYR A 388 22.22 2.68 11.07
N THR A 389 21.44 2.58 12.14
CA THR A 389 20.74 1.35 12.52
C THR A 389 19.25 1.63 12.71
N ALA A 390 18.43 1.05 11.84
CA ALA A 390 16.98 1.15 11.94
C ALA A 390 16.47 0.36 13.16
N TRP A 391 15.60 0.99 13.94
CA TRP A 391 14.87 0.36 15.04
C TRP A 391 13.40 0.18 14.66
N THR A 392 12.90 -1.04 14.43
CA THR A 392 13.56 -2.37 14.54
C THR A 392 13.46 -3.19 13.27
N LEU A 393 14.18 -4.31 13.21
CA LEU A 393 13.95 -5.29 12.13
C LEU A 393 12.52 -5.83 12.17
N LEU A 394 12.04 -6.27 13.35
CA LEU A 394 10.75 -6.92 13.55
C LEU A 394 9.89 -6.14 14.54
N ASP A 395 8.57 -6.15 14.35
CA ASP A 395 7.65 -5.81 15.44
C ASP A 395 7.92 -6.73 16.61
N ASN A 396 7.79 -6.21 17.84
CA ASN A 396 8.27 -6.90 19.02
C ASN A 396 7.45 -6.57 20.28
N PHE A 397 7.79 -7.19 21.41
CA PHE A 397 7.23 -6.84 22.72
C PHE A 397 7.92 -5.58 23.27
N GLU A 398 7.26 -4.43 23.17
CA GLU A 398 7.85 -3.10 23.42
C GLU A 398 7.79 -2.67 24.89
N TRP A 399 8.49 -3.44 25.74
CA TRP A 399 8.66 -3.14 27.16
C TRP A 399 7.31 -2.94 27.86
N VAL A 400 7.08 -1.76 28.46
CA VAL A 400 5.83 -1.40 29.16
C VAL A 400 4.64 -1.19 28.22
N ASP A 401 4.86 -1.01 26.92
CA ASP A 401 3.78 -0.82 25.93
C ASP A 401 3.17 -2.16 25.47
N GLY A 402 3.80 -3.30 25.79
CA GLY A 402 3.35 -4.62 25.36
C GLY A 402 3.41 -4.78 23.83
N TYR A 403 2.38 -5.37 23.22
CA TYR A 403 2.26 -5.52 21.76
C TYR A 403 1.48 -4.37 21.08
N VAL A 404 1.17 -3.30 21.84
CA VAL A 404 0.46 -2.14 21.31
C VAL A 404 1.34 -1.39 20.31
N SER A 405 2.53 -0.98 20.75
CA SER A 405 3.52 -0.25 19.95
C SER A 405 4.25 -1.19 18.98
N LYS A 406 4.44 -0.73 17.73
CA LYS A 406 5.06 -1.46 16.62
C LYS A 406 6.15 -0.62 15.98
N PHE A 407 7.39 -1.10 16.02
CA PHE A 407 8.57 -0.42 15.45
C PHE A 407 9.15 -1.14 14.24
N GLY A 408 8.71 -2.36 13.94
CA GLY A 408 9.35 -3.22 12.97
C GLY A 408 9.21 -2.74 11.55
N LEU A 409 10.33 -2.77 10.81
CA LEU A 409 10.32 -2.77 9.35
C LEU A 409 9.51 -3.96 8.80
N ILE A 410 9.42 -5.04 9.58
CA ILE A 410 8.70 -6.26 9.28
C ILE A 410 7.60 -6.44 10.32
N ASP A 411 6.37 -6.54 9.83
CA ASP A 411 5.19 -6.88 10.60
C ASP A 411 5.28 -8.30 11.16
N VAL A 412 4.86 -8.49 12.42
CA VAL A 412 4.69 -9.82 13.03
C VAL A 412 3.25 -9.97 13.48
N ASP A 413 2.53 -10.96 12.94
CA ASP A 413 1.14 -11.21 13.34
C ASP A 413 1.07 -11.89 14.70
N PHE A 414 0.89 -11.09 15.76
CA PHE A 414 0.80 -11.62 17.11
C PHE A 414 -0.51 -12.37 17.41
N THR A 415 -1.49 -12.38 16.49
CA THR A 415 -2.74 -13.15 16.67
C THR A 415 -2.59 -14.61 16.27
N LYS A 416 -1.52 -14.94 15.55
CA LYS A 416 -1.25 -16.30 15.06
C LYS A 416 -0.17 -16.97 15.89
N PRO A 417 -0.35 -18.26 16.28
CA PRO A 417 0.65 -18.98 17.07
C PRO A 417 2.02 -19.08 16.40
N ASP A 418 2.06 -19.13 15.08
CA ASP A 418 3.28 -19.25 14.26
C ASP A 418 3.93 -17.90 13.94
N ARG A 419 3.37 -16.78 14.40
CA ARG A 419 3.96 -15.42 14.31
C ARG A 419 4.50 -15.12 12.88
N PRO A 420 3.69 -15.16 11.81
CA PRO A 420 4.17 -14.92 10.46
C PRO A 420 4.76 -13.50 10.32
N ARG A 421 5.87 -13.41 9.55
CA ARG A 421 6.56 -12.15 9.24
C ARG A 421 6.09 -11.60 7.89
N THR A 422 5.85 -10.30 7.80
CA THR A 422 5.50 -9.64 6.53
C THR A 422 6.25 -8.31 6.38
N PRO A 423 7.13 -8.13 5.38
CA PRO A 423 7.81 -6.85 5.15
C PRO A 423 6.81 -5.72 4.89
N ARG A 424 7.01 -4.57 5.52
CA ARG A 424 6.21 -3.35 5.30
C ARG A 424 6.84 -2.46 4.21
N SER A 425 6.13 -1.42 3.80
CA SER A 425 6.64 -0.40 2.85
C SER A 425 7.96 0.23 3.33
N SER A 426 8.12 0.48 4.63
CA SER A 426 9.38 0.95 5.21
C SER A 426 10.55 -0.02 5.01
N ALA A 427 10.31 -1.33 4.99
CA ALA A 427 11.35 -2.33 4.73
C ALA A 427 11.87 -2.18 3.30
N TYR A 428 10.96 -2.04 2.32
CA TYR A 428 11.33 -1.83 0.93
C TYR A 428 12.04 -0.50 0.72
N TYR A 429 11.56 0.59 1.34
CA TYR A 429 12.24 1.88 1.33
C TYR A 429 13.66 1.78 1.91
N TYR A 430 13.82 1.16 3.07
CA TYR A 430 15.12 1.04 3.71
C TYR A 430 16.08 0.16 2.88
N ALA A 431 15.59 -0.94 2.29
CA ALA A 431 16.36 -1.73 1.33
C ALA A 431 16.79 -0.93 0.09
N ASN A 432 15.96 0.00 -0.37
CA ASN A 432 16.26 0.92 -1.45
C ASN A 432 17.38 1.90 -1.07
N VAL A 433 17.29 2.52 0.11
CA VAL A 433 18.33 3.40 0.65
C VAL A 433 19.67 2.68 0.70
N ILE A 434 19.69 1.43 1.18
CA ILE A 434 20.92 0.66 1.32
C ILE A 434 21.57 0.41 -0.05
N SER A 435 20.76 0.05 -1.04
CA SER A 435 21.27 -0.36 -2.35
C SER A 435 21.59 0.80 -3.30
N THR A 436 20.86 1.92 -3.25
CA THR A 436 21.27 3.16 -3.96
C THR A 436 22.31 3.97 -3.19
N ARG A 437 22.36 3.79 -1.87
CA ARG A 437 23.01 4.71 -0.93
C ARG A 437 22.41 6.11 -0.99
N SER A 438 21.14 6.28 -1.33
CA SER A 438 20.48 7.58 -1.42
C SER A 438 19.21 7.65 -0.58
N CYS A 439 18.96 8.80 0.04
CA CYS A 439 17.67 9.10 0.68
C CYS A 439 16.59 9.44 -0.35
N ALA A 440 16.97 9.75 -1.59
CA ALA A 440 16.01 9.89 -2.67
C ALA A 440 15.46 8.49 -2.98
N LEU A 441 14.16 8.40 -3.23
CA LEU A 441 13.56 7.26 -3.93
C LEU A 441 13.99 7.33 -5.40
N ILE A 442 15.28 7.10 -5.61
CA ILE A 442 15.77 6.54 -6.84
C ILE A 442 15.31 5.09 -6.73
N ALA A 443 14.36 4.68 -7.56
CA ALA A 443 14.06 3.27 -7.71
C ALA A 443 15.38 2.54 -7.95
N VAL A 444 15.88 1.81 -6.95
CA VAL A 444 16.88 0.78 -7.17
C VAL A 444 16.16 -0.26 -8.00
N VAL A 445 16.30 -0.12 -9.31
CA VAL A 445 16.26 -1.26 -10.20
C VAL A 445 17.39 -2.17 -9.74
N ARG A 446 17.13 -3.02 -8.75
CA ARG A 446 17.93 -4.22 -8.51
C ARG A 446 17.83 -4.94 -9.85
N GLY A 447 18.95 -4.99 -10.59
CA GLY A 447 19.00 -5.40 -11.99
C GLY A 447 17.96 -6.46 -12.31
N GLU A 448 17.05 -6.13 -13.21
CA GLU A 448 15.82 -6.88 -13.49
C GLU A 448 16.07 -8.39 -13.44
N ARG A 449 15.51 -9.10 -12.45
CA ARG A 449 15.41 -10.57 -12.49
C ARG A 449 14.39 -10.92 -13.57
N ARG A 450 14.88 -10.96 -14.81
CA ARG A 450 14.07 -11.18 -16.02
C ARG A 450 14.33 -12.55 -16.60
N PHE A 451 13.26 -13.29 -16.89
CA PHE A 451 13.34 -14.51 -17.69
C PHE A 451 13.90 -14.19 -19.09
N PRO A 452 14.75 -15.07 -19.66
CA PRO A 452 15.30 -14.88 -21.01
C PRO A 452 14.19 -14.60 -22.03
N ASP A 453 14.41 -13.74 -23.03
CA ASP A 453 13.40 -13.36 -24.05
C ASP A 453 12.80 -14.56 -24.80
N ALA A 454 13.56 -15.65 -24.91
CA ALA A 454 13.12 -16.89 -25.54
C ALA A 454 12.18 -17.74 -24.66
N PHE A 455 12.13 -17.50 -23.34
CA PHE A 455 11.29 -18.24 -22.40
C PHE A 455 9.80 -18.04 -22.71
N LYS A 456 8.99 -19.08 -22.55
CA LYS A 456 7.58 -19.08 -22.94
C LYS A 456 6.66 -19.28 -21.75
N PHE A 457 5.60 -18.47 -21.70
CA PHE A 457 4.56 -18.58 -20.69
C PHE A 457 3.25 -19.04 -21.33
N GLY A 458 2.61 -20.02 -20.70
CA GLY A 458 1.34 -20.54 -21.18
C GLY A 458 0.37 -20.84 -20.05
N ALA A 459 -0.85 -21.20 -20.42
CA ALA A 459 -1.81 -21.80 -19.52
C ALA A 459 -2.31 -23.13 -20.10
N ALA A 460 -2.53 -24.11 -19.24
CA ALA A 460 -2.98 -25.44 -19.61
C ALA A 460 -4.46 -25.64 -19.32
N THR A 461 -5.08 -26.58 -20.02
CA THR A 461 -6.44 -27.07 -19.79
C THR A 461 -6.59 -28.51 -20.28
N ALA A 462 -7.66 -29.21 -19.85
CA ALA A 462 -7.98 -30.56 -20.33
C ALA A 462 -9.42 -30.67 -20.84
N SER A 463 -9.65 -31.57 -21.81
CA SER A 463 -10.91 -31.62 -22.58
C SER A 463 -12.12 -31.90 -21.69
N TYR A 464 -12.11 -32.97 -20.90
CA TYR A 464 -13.25 -33.32 -20.04
C TYR A 464 -13.51 -32.27 -18.95
N GLN A 465 -12.47 -31.55 -18.53
CA GLN A 465 -12.57 -30.58 -17.43
C GLN A 465 -13.23 -29.26 -17.86
N VAL A 466 -13.09 -28.85 -19.13
CA VAL A 466 -13.61 -27.56 -19.61
C VAL A 466 -14.58 -27.62 -20.80
N GLU A 467 -14.49 -28.63 -21.69
CA GLU A 467 -15.24 -28.60 -22.95
C GLU A 467 -16.75 -28.78 -22.77
N GLY A 468 -17.16 -29.81 -22.03
CA GLY A 468 -18.55 -30.27 -22.02
C GLY A 468 -19.04 -30.83 -23.36
N ALA A 469 -20.36 -30.74 -23.58
CA ALA A 469 -21.06 -31.18 -24.78
C ALA A 469 -20.86 -32.67 -25.09
N TRP A 470 -21.06 -33.55 -24.10
CA TRP A 470 -20.71 -34.97 -24.23
C TRP A 470 -21.50 -35.75 -25.29
N ASN A 471 -22.74 -35.35 -25.60
CA ASN A 471 -23.69 -36.08 -26.43
C ASN A 471 -24.04 -35.41 -27.78
N VAL A 472 -23.26 -34.42 -28.21
CA VAL A 472 -23.43 -33.82 -29.55
C VAL A 472 -23.08 -34.82 -30.65
N SER A 473 -23.69 -34.69 -31.83
CA SER A 473 -23.69 -35.71 -32.88
C SER A 473 -22.30 -36.13 -33.41
N ASP A 474 -21.26 -35.34 -33.16
CA ASP A 474 -19.89 -35.61 -33.57
C ASP A 474 -18.93 -36.01 -32.43
N LYS A 475 -19.45 -36.20 -31.19
CA LYS A 475 -18.70 -36.72 -30.04
C LYS A 475 -19.18 -38.12 -29.64
N SER A 476 -18.23 -38.96 -29.21
CA SER A 476 -18.51 -40.25 -28.56
C SER A 476 -18.21 -40.18 -27.07
N ALA A 477 -19.02 -40.85 -26.25
CA ALA A 477 -18.80 -40.98 -24.81
C ALA A 477 -17.37 -41.48 -24.49
N SER A 478 -16.69 -40.72 -23.65
CA SER A 478 -15.41 -41.05 -23.03
C SER A 478 -15.61 -41.98 -21.83
N VAL A 479 -14.48 -42.45 -21.29
CA VAL A 479 -14.46 -43.21 -20.04
C VAL A 479 -15.03 -42.38 -18.89
N TRP A 480 -14.76 -41.08 -18.82
CA TRP A 480 -15.23 -40.21 -17.75
C TRP A 480 -16.73 -39.88 -17.82
N ASP A 481 -17.28 -39.75 -19.03
CA ASP A 481 -18.73 -39.66 -19.23
C ASP A 481 -19.41 -40.90 -18.64
N THR A 482 -18.89 -42.08 -18.99
CA THR A 482 -19.42 -43.36 -18.50
C THR A 482 -19.22 -43.54 -16.99
N TYR A 483 -18.07 -43.12 -16.46
CA TYR A 483 -17.72 -43.30 -15.06
C TYR A 483 -18.60 -42.41 -14.15
N SER A 484 -18.69 -41.12 -14.46
CA SER A 484 -19.45 -40.14 -13.67
C SER A 484 -20.96 -40.39 -13.73
N HIS A 485 -21.50 -40.82 -14.88
CA HIS A 485 -22.92 -41.18 -14.99
C HIS A 485 -23.29 -42.44 -14.21
N ASN A 486 -22.41 -43.45 -14.18
CA ASN A 486 -22.70 -44.71 -13.51
C ASN A 486 -22.31 -44.71 -12.02
N ASN A 487 -21.44 -43.80 -11.59
CA ASN A 487 -20.93 -43.73 -10.22
C ASN A 487 -20.93 -42.29 -9.68
N PRO A 488 -22.07 -41.58 -9.64
CA PRO A 488 -22.12 -40.19 -9.16
C PRO A 488 -21.70 -40.07 -7.68
N SER A 489 -21.88 -41.13 -6.88
CA SER A 489 -21.38 -41.17 -5.50
C SER A 489 -19.86 -41.18 -5.37
N ALA A 490 -19.13 -41.44 -6.46
CA ALA A 490 -17.67 -41.41 -6.49
C ALA A 490 -17.09 -40.00 -6.78
N ILE A 491 -17.96 -39.02 -7.09
CA ILE A 491 -17.61 -37.61 -7.24
C ILE A 491 -18.06 -36.88 -5.96
N VAL A 492 -17.19 -36.06 -5.38
CA VAL A 492 -17.39 -35.42 -4.07
C VAL A 492 -18.69 -34.62 -3.96
N ASP A 493 -19.07 -33.91 -5.02
CA ASP A 493 -20.29 -33.11 -5.10
C ASP A 493 -21.41 -33.77 -5.93
N HIS A 494 -21.23 -35.04 -6.31
CA HIS A 494 -22.15 -35.81 -7.16
C HIS A 494 -22.39 -35.24 -8.56
N SER A 495 -21.52 -34.35 -9.04
CA SER A 495 -21.63 -33.72 -10.36
C SER A 495 -21.00 -34.56 -11.50
N ASN A 496 -21.11 -34.07 -12.74
CA ASN A 496 -20.48 -34.64 -13.93
C ASN A 496 -19.94 -33.53 -14.84
N GLY A 497 -19.15 -33.92 -15.85
CA GLY A 497 -18.51 -33.02 -16.81
C GLY A 497 -19.34 -32.70 -18.05
N ASP A 498 -20.65 -32.96 -18.04
CA ASP A 498 -21.51 -32.88 -19.24
C ASP A 498 -21.51 -31.48 -19.87
N VAL A 499 -21.49 -30.45 -19.01
CA VAL A 499 -21.43 -29.03 -19.40
C VAL A 499 -20.06 -28.43 -19.08
N ALA A 500 -19.45 -28.77 -17.94
CA ALA A 500 -18.16 -28.22 -17.53
C ALA A 500 -18.15 -26.67 -17.60
N CYS A 501 -17.09 -26.08 -18.18
CA CYS A 501 -17.01 -24.64 -18.43
C CYS A 501 -17.77 -24.22 -19.69
N ASP A 502 -18.32 -25.18 -20.43
CA ASP A 502 -18.93 -24.98 -21.76
C ASP A 502 -17.95 -24.42 -22.81
N SER A 503 -16.65 -24.72 -22.66
CA SER A 503 -15.62 -24.27 -23.60
C SER A 503 -15.82 -24.82 -25.01
N TYR A 504 -16.61 -25.88 -25.22
CA TYR A 504 -16.96 -26.34 -26.57
C TYR A 504 -17.70 -25.25 -27.36
N HIS A 505 -18.60 -24.51 -26.71
CA HIS A 505 -19.33 -23.40 -27.32
C HIS A 505 -18.60 -22.06 -27.14
N LYS A 506 -17.87 -21.89 -26.04
CA LYS A 506 -17.24 -20.62 -25.62
C LYS A 506 -15.75 -20.48 -25.90
N TRP A 507 -15.16 -21.37 -26.70
CA TRP A 507 -13.71 -21.37 -26.97
C TRP A 507 -13.13 -20.02 -27.45
N ARG A 508 -13.92 -19.15 -28.11
CA ARG A 508 -13.47 -17.80 -28.51
C ARG A 508 -13.29 -16.87 -27.32
N GLU A 509 -14.19 -16.93 -26.35
CA GLU A 509 -14.13 -16.17 -25.10
C GLU A 509 -12.87 -16.60 -24.31
N ASP A 510 -12.66 -17.91 -24.20
CA ASP A 510 -11.48 -18.46 -23.52
C ASP A 510 -10.16 -18.06 -24.21
N LEU A 511 -10.14 -18.01 -25.55
CA LEU A 511 -8.97 -17.56 -26.31
C LEU A 511 -8.70 -16.06 -26.20
N ASN A 512 -9.75 -15.24 -26.15
CA ASN A 512 -9.60 -13.80 -25.95
C ASN A 512 -8.96 -13.52 -24.59
N LEU A 513 -9.43 -14.20 -23.53
CA LEU A 513 -8.85 -14.09 -22.19
C LEU A 513 -7.37 -14.51 -22.18
N ALA A 514 -7.04 -15.63 -22.82
CA ALA A 514 -5.65 -16.08 -22.97
C ALA A 514 -4.76 -15.04 -23.69
N SER A 515 -5.31 -14.41 -24.73
CA SER A 515 -4.64 -13.38 -25.51
C SER A 515 -4.47 -12.06 -24.74
N GLU A 516 -5.48 -11.64 -23.97
CA GLU A 516 -5.45 -10.44 -23.13
C GLU A 516 -4.40 -10.57 -22.02
N MET A 517 -4.20 -11.79 -21.50
CA MET A 517 -3.14 -12.09 -20.53
C MET A 517 -1.73 -12.16 -21.16
N GLY A 518 -1.62 -12.08 -22.49
CA GLY A 518 -0.34 -12.12 -23.20
C GLY A 518 0.28 -13.51 -23.35
N LEU A 519 -0.47 -14.60 -23.15
CA LEU A 519 0.07 -15.96 -23.21
C LEU A 519 0.70 -16.27 -24.57
N ASP A 520 1.91 -16.86 -24.55
CA ASP A 520 2.63 -17.28 -25.76
C ASP A 520 1.96 -18.48 -26.46
N PHE A 521 1.36 -19.37 -25.67
CA PHE A 521 0.66 -20.56 -26.12
C PHE A 521 -0.40 -21.00 -25.10
N TYR A 522 -1.35 -21.81 -25.58
CA TYR A 522 -2.41 -22.39 -24.78
C TYR A 522 -2.46 -23.90 -25.02
N SER A 523 -2.30 -24.68 -23.95
CA SER A 523 -2.23 -26.15 -24.03
C SER A 523 -3.62 -26.76 -23.86
N CYS A 524 -4.07 -27.59 -24.81
CA CYS A 524 -5.42 -28.19 -24.79
C CYS A 524 -5.48 -29.62 -25.36
N GLY A 525 -6.53 -30.36 -25.02
CA GLY A 525 -6.73 -31.74 -25.47
C GLY A 525 -7.33 -31.89 -26.88
N LYS A 526 -7.14 -33.07 -27.48
CA LYS A 526 -7.41 -33.37 -28.91
C LYS A 526 -8.87 -33.20 -29.36
N LYS A 527 -9.89 -33.29 -28.48
CA LYS A 527 -11.32 -33.16 -28.89
C LYS A 527 -11.71 -31.73 -29.28
N LYS A 528 -10.90 -30.73 -28.93
CA LYS A 528 -11.06 -29.31 -29.29
C LYS A 528 -10.69 -28.96 -30.75
N LEU A 529 -10.26 -29.96 -31.54
CA LEU A 529 -9.57 -29.83 -32.83
C LEU A 529 -10.30 -29.10 -33.98
N ARG A 530 -11.61 -28.84 -33.93
CA ARG A 530 -12.34 -28.38 -35.14
C ARG A 530 -12.41 -26.85 -35.34
N ASN A 531 -12.15 -26.03 -34.32
CA ASN A 531 -12.41 -24.58 -34.40
C ASN A 531 -11.21 -23.65 -34.10
N MET A 532 -10.08 -24.16 -33.58
CA MET A 532 -8.95 -23.32 -33.10
C MET A 532 -7.82 -23.23 -34.12
N ALA A 533 -7.95 -22.38 -35.15
CA ALA A 533 -6.93 -22.18 -36.19
C ALA A 533 -6.08 -20.90 -36.04
N MET A 534 -6.27 -20.10 -34.97
CA MET A 534 -5.68 -18.76 -34.84
C MET A 534 -4.58 -18.57 -33.78
N TYR A 535 -4.34 -19.55 -32.88
CA TYR A 535 -3.32 -19.47 -31.82
C TYR A 535 -2.34 -20.65 -31.96
N ARG A 536 -1.07 -20.54 -31.55
CA ARG A 536 -0.08 -21.66 -31.58
C ARG A 536 -0.41 -22.67 -30.45
N PRO A 537 -1.13 -23.78 -30.70
CA PRO A 537 -1.61 -24.64 -29.64
C PRO A 537 -0.55 -25.70 -29.30
N VAL A 538 -0.43 -26.06 -28.02
CA VAL A 538 0.25 -27.31 -27.62
C VAL A 538 -0.84 -28.35 -27.37
N PHE A 539 -0.75 -29.50 -28.04
CA PHE A 539 -1.80 -30.52 -27.99
C PHE A 539 -1.38 -31.73 -27.16
N THR A 540 -2.23 -32.12 -26.20
CA THR A 540 -2.07 -33.38 -25.46
C THR A 540 -2.95 -34.46 -26.09
N VAL A 541 -2.35 -35.59 -26.49
CA VAL A 541 -3.04 -36.72 -27.14
C VAL A 541 -3.09 -37.91 -26.20
N THR A 542 -4.05 -37.95 -25.28
CA THR A 542 -4.17 -39.05 -24.29
C THR A 542 -5.60 -39.52 -23.99
N GLU A 543 -6.62 -39.16 -24.78
CA GLU A 543 -8.01 -39.55 -24.49
C GLU A 543 -8.51 -40.78 -25.26
N PHE A 544 -8.95 -41.82 -24.53
CA PHE A 544 -9.44 -43.08 -25.08
C PHE A 544 -10.97 -43.06 -25.31
N PRO A 545 -11.46 -43.40 -26.53
CA PRO A 545 -12.88 -43.66 -26.76
C PRO A 545 -13.30 -45.00 -26.12
N ARG A 546 -14.61 -45.17 -25.88
CA ARG A 546 -15.19 -46.44 -25.39
C ARG A 546 -14.70 -47.63 -26.23
N TRP A 547 -13.93 -48.52 -25.63
CA TRP A 547 -13.52 -49.79 -26.24
C TRP A 547 -14.73 -50.74 -26.34
N SER A 548 -15.17 -51.06 -27.55
CA SER A 548 -16.01 -52.24 -27.76
C SER A 548 -15.13 -53.48 -27.60
N SER A 549 -15.52 -54.41 -26.75
CA SER A 549 -14.81 -55.66 -26.40
C SER A 549 -14.59 -56.65 -27.56
N LYS A 550 -14.69 -56.24 -28.83
CA LYS A 550 -14.73 -57.13 -30.01
C LYS A 550 -13.57 -57.01 -31.02
N LYS A 551 -12.56 -56.15 -30.83
CA LYS A 551 -11.36 -56.14 -31.69
C LYS A 551 -10.07 -56.26 -30.88
N LYS A 552 -9.55 -57.48 -30.77
CA LYS A 552 -8.17 -57.76 -30.35
C LYS A 552 -7.22 -57.45 -31.52
N GLY A 553 -6.81 -56.19 -31.65
CA GLY A 553 -5.59 -55.81 -32.40
C GLY A 553 -4.39 -55.75 -31.45
N PRO A 554 -3.15 -55.82 -31.94
CA PRO A 554 -1.96 -55.86 -31.09
C PRO A 554 -1.90 -54.59 -30.24
N MET A 555 -1.88 -54.74 -28.91
CA MET A 555 -1.53 -53.67 -28.00
C MET A 555 -0.10 -53.26 -28.32
N ILE A 556 0.10 -52.04 -28.79
CA ILE A 556 1.41 -51.38 -28.66
C ILE A 556 1.50 -51.03 -27.17
N PRO A 557 2.42 -51.63 -26.40
CA PRO A 557 2.44 -51.54 -24.95
C PRO A 557 3.07 -50.21 -24.53
N CYS A 558 2.33 -49.11 -24.58
CA CYS A 558 2.66 -47.91 -23.82
C CYS A 558 2.08 -48.00 -22.39
N ALA A 559 2.05 -49.22 -21.84
CA ALA A 559 1.41 -49.55 -20.58
C ALA A 559 2.17 -48.93 -19.41
N GLU A 560 1.38 -48.46 -18.43
CA GLU A 560 1.79 -48.09 -17.09
C GLU A 560 2.58 -49.21 -16.43
N ILE A 561 3.80 -48.91 -16.00
CA ILE A 561 4.69 -49.94 -15.49
C ILE A 561 5.48 -49.32 -14.35
N ALA A 562 5.12 -49.62 -13.09
CA ALA A 562 5.59 -49.06 -11.80
C ALA A 562 6.83 -49.77 -11.23
N ALA A 563 7.71 -49.06 -10.49
CA ALA A 563 8.82 -49.66 -9.75
C ALA A 563 9.68 -48.79 -8.80
N PHE A 564 10.68 -49.44 -8.19
CA PHE A 564 11.23 -49.23 -6.86
C PHE A 564 12.70 -49.62 -6.64
N GLY A 565 13.52 -48.95 -5.80
CA GLY A 565 14.83 -49.50 -5.41
C GLY A 565 15.52 -48.96 -4.12
N GLU A 566 16.32 -49.83 -3.47
CA GLU A 566 17.09 -49.59 -2.24
C GLU A 566 18.58 -49.26 -2.48
N CYS A 567 19.17 -48.41 -1.63
CA CYS A 567 20.60 -48.47 -1.25
C CYS A 567 20.83 -47.91 0.18
N LYS A 568 21.86 -48.42 0.86
CA LYS A 568 22.17 -48.23 2.30
C LYS A 568 23.11 -47.05 2.53
N GLY A 569 22.77 -46.22 3.53
CA GLY A 569 23.61 -45.19 4.13
C GLY A 569 23.52 -43.83 3.42
N PHE A 570 23.08 -42.79 4.14
CA PHE A 570 23.07 -41.37 3.72
C PHE A 570 22.03 -40.88 2.69
N CYS A 571 20.88 -41.56 2.51
CA CYS A 571 19.89 -41.19 1.47
C CYS A 571 18.44 -41.03 1.98
N TYR A 572 18.14 -40.01 2.79
CA TYR A 572 16.75 -39.63 3.06
C TYR A 572 16.13 -38.72 1.98
N LEU A 573 16.95 -38.01 1.18
CA LEU A 573 16.49 -37.13 0.08
C LEU A 573 16.45 -37.78 -1.32
N LYS A 574 17.07 -38.96 -1.51
CA LYS A 574 17.11 -39.65 -2.82
C LYS A 574 16.03 -40.72 -3.03
N ARG A 575 15.21 -41.00 -2.01
CA ARG A 575 14.21 -42.09 -2.06
C ARG A 575 12.84 -41.68 -2.64
N GLY A 576 12.58 -40.39 -2.84
CA GLY A 576 11.29 -39.89 -3.36
C GLY A 576 11.17 -39.72 -4.87
N LEU A 577 12.14 -40.20 -5.65
CA LEU A 577 12.25 -39.92 -7.10
C LEU A 577 12.05 -41.17 -7.98
N SER A 578 11.30 -42.16 -7.49
CA SER A 578 10.98 -43.40 -8.22
C SER A 578 9.93 -43.24 -9.31
N GLU A 579 9.00 -42.28 -9.17
CA GLU A 579 7.90 -42.07 -10.13
C GLU A 579 8.34 -41.40 -11.42
N ALA A 580 9.13 -40.33 -11.32
CA ALA A 580 9.69 -39.67 -12.50
C ALA A 580 10.54 -40.66 -13.31
N GLY A 581 11.39 -41.46 -12.65
CA GLY A 581 12.27 -42.40 -13.34
C GLY A 581 11.57 -43.51 -14.11
N LEU A 582 10.29 -43.75 -13.83
CA LEU A 582 9.53 -44.84 -14.41
C LEU A 582 9.25 -44.67 -15.90
N TYR A 583 8.80 -43.46 -16.28
CA TYR A 583 8.61 -43.07 -17.66
C TYR A 583 9.85 -42.36 -18.19
N SER A 584 10.60 -41.67 -17.32
CA SER A 584 11.74 -40.88 -17.76
C SER A 584 12.97 -41.72 -18.09
N HIS A 585 13.20 -42.84 -17.41
CA HIS A 585 14.37 -43.66 -17.72
C HIS A 585 14.26 -44.41 -19.06
N PRO A 586 13.14 -45.09 -19.40
CA PRO A 586 13.02 -45.73 -20.71
C PRO A 586 13.17 -44.76 -21.89
N ILE A 587 12.73 -43.51 -21.72
CA ILE A 587 12.69 -42.49 -22.78
C ILE A 587 13.99 -41.67 -22.83
N TYR A 588 14.47 -41.15 -21.70
CA TYR A 588 15.54 -40.14 -21.65
C TYR A 588 16.91 -40.69 -21.20
N SER A 589 17.00 -41.92 -20.69
CA SER A 589 18.30 -42.49 -20.30
C SER A 589 19.13 -42.94 -21.50
N LYS A 590 20.44 -43.06 -21.29
CA LYS A 590 21.35 -43.57 -22.33
C LYS A 590 21.24 -45.08 -22.51
N GLU A 591 20.67 -45.77 -21.55
CA GLU A 591 20.52 -47.22 -21.53
C GLU A 591 19.18 -47.65 -22.13
N GLY A 592 18.10 -46.87 -21.90
CA GLY A 592 16.73 -47.28 -22.15
C GLY A 592 16.26 -48.38 -21.18
N GLY A 593 15.06 -48.92 -21.41
CA GLY A 593 14.48 -49.95 -20.55
C GLY A 593 14.10 -49.48 -19.14
N TRP A 594 13.75 -50.40 -18.25
CA TRP A 594 13.42 -50.09 -16.86
C TRP A 594 14.66 -49.65 -16.08
N PRO A 595 14.53 -48.75 -15.09
CA PRO A 595 15.65 -48.48 -14.20
C PRO A 595 16.16 -49.78 -13.53
N PRO A 596 17.47 -50.03 -13.45
CA PRO A 596 17.98 -51.31 -12.94
C PRO A 596 17.60 -51.61 -11.49
N SER A 597 17.45 -50.57 -10.66
CA SER A 597 17.06 -50.69 -9.25
C SER A 597 15.62 -51.18 -9.10
N ILE A 598 14.74 -50.60 -9.92
CA ILE A 598 13.33 -50.89 -10.17
C ILE A 598 13.10 -52.35 -10.57
N GLU A 599 13.79 -52.80 -11.60
CA GLU A 599 13.63 -54.13 -12.18
C GLU A 599 14.04 -55.22 -11.18
N LYS A 600 15.18 -54.99 -10.51
CA LYS A 600 15.69 -55.89 -9.47
C LYS A 600 14.72 -56.03 -8.31
N HIS A 601 14.19 -54.93 -7.80
CA HIS A 601 13.34 -54.95 -6.61
C HIS A 601 12.01 -55.67 -6.86
N ILE A 602 11.34 -55.40 -8.00
CA ILE A 602 10.08 -56.09 -8.32
C ILE A 602 10.31 -57.57 -8.62
N ALA A 603 11.41 -57.93 -9.28
CA ALA A 603 11.74 -59.33 -9.49
C ALA A 603 11.96 -60.07 -8.14
N GLU A 604 12.59 -59.42 -7.17
CA GLU A 604 12.76 -59.95 -5.81
C GLU A 604 11.44 -60.08 -5.05
N LYS A 605 10.59 -59.04 -5.07
CA LYS A 605 9.27 -59.06 -4.42
C LYS A 605 8.33 -60.09 -5.06
N SER A 606 8.30 -60.16 -6.40
CA SER A 606 7.51 -61.16 -7.14
C SER A 606 7.88 -62.59 -6.73
N ARG A 607 9.18 -62.88 -6.54
CA ARG A 607 9.64 -64.18 -6.03
C ARG A 607 9.18 -64.44 -4.59
N ARG A 608 9.21 -63.44 -3.71
CA ARG A 608 8.74 -63.57 -2.31
C ARG A 608 7.24 -63.82 -2.22
N GLU A 609 6.47 -63.26 -3.14
CA GLU A 609 5.01 -63.42 -3.22
C GLU A 609 4.57 -64.67 -4.01
N GLY A 610 5.51 -65.50 -4.45
CA GLY A 610 5.22 -66.79 -5.09
C GLY A 610 4.95 -66.73 -6.60
N TYR A 611 5.20 -65.59 -7.26
CA TYR A 611 5.11 -65.50 -8.71
C TYR A 611 6.31 -66.19 -9.39
N THR A 612 6.05 -66.95 -10.46
CA THR A 612 7.07 -67.70 -11.22
C THR A 612 7.90 -66.83 -12.16
N ARG A 613 7.49 -65.57 -12.38
CA ARG A 613 8.16 -64.55 -13.19
C ARG A 613 7.93 -63.17 -12.56
N SER A 614 8.77 -62.19 -12.92
CA SER A 614 8.57 -60.80 -12.50
C SER A 614 7.18 -60.30 -12.93
N ARG A 615 6.52 -59.54 -12.06
CA ARG A 615 5.28 -58.80 -12.40
C ARG A 615 5.55 -57.59 -13.28
N LEU A 616 6.79 -57.09 -13.30
CA LEU A 616 7.26 -56.08 -14.25
C LEU A 616 7.55 -56.76 -15.60
N PRO A 617 6.83 -56.43 -16.68
CA PRO A 617 7.12 -56.98 -18.00
C PRO A 617 8.51 -56.53 -18.47
N PRO A 618 9.41 -57.45 -18.88
CA PRO A 618 10.72 -57.05 -19.41
C PRO A 618 10.54 -56.41 -20.80
N PHE A 619 11.36 -55.41 -21.11
CA PHE A 619 11.46 -54.93 -22.49
C PHE A 619 12.31 -55.89 -23.33
N THR A 620 11.88 -56.12 -24.56
CA THR A 620 12.74 -56.66 -25.61
C THR A 620 13.70 -55.58 -26.11
N ASN A 621 14.85 -55.98 -26.69
CA ASN A 621 15.78 -55.01 -27.27
C ASN A 621 15.13 -54.16 -28.37
N GLU A 622 14.21 -54.74 -29.15
CA GLU A 622 13.44 -54.01 -30.17
C GLU A 622 12.54 -52.92 -29.56
N GLU A 623 11.91 -53.19 -28.41
CA GLU A 623 11.09 -52.19 -27.69
C GLU A 623 11.96 -51.12 -27.03
N ILE A 624 13.14 -51.47 -26.51
CA ILE A 624 14.11 -50.50 -25.99
C ILE A 624 14.53 -49.55 -27.11
N ASP A 625 14.95 -50.09 -28.25
CA ASP A 625 15.38 -49.29 -29.41
C ASP A 625 14.23 -48.45 -29.99
N LEU A 626 12.98 -48.90 -29.86
CA LEU A 626 11.80 -48.15 -30.30
C LEU A 626 11.47 -46.95 -29.38
N ILE A 627 11.67 -47.08 -28.06
CA ILE A 627 11.22 -46.08 -27.06
C ILE A 627 12.35 -45.12 -26.69
N LYS A 628 13.58 -45.61 -26.62
CA LYS A 628 14.73 -44.82 -26.21
C LYS A 628 14.96 -43.65 -27.16
N GLY A 629 15.04 -42.44 -26.61
CA GLY A 629 15.25 -41.23 -27.40
C GLY A 629 13.99 -40.71 -28.10
N THR A 630 12.79 -41.20 -27.76
CA THR A 630 11.52 -40.70 -28.33
C THR A 630 11.05 -39.37 -27.71
N PHE A 631 11.93 -38.38 -27.65
CA PHE A 631 11.63 -37.06 -27.11
C PHE A 631 12.36 -35.96 -27.86
N ASP A 632 11.70 -34.80 -28.01
CA ASP A 632 12.34 -33.55 -28.42
C ASP A 632 12.66 -32.66 -27.21
N PHE A 633 11.86 -32.77 -26.15
CA PHE A 633 12.01 -32.06 -24.87
C PHE A 633 11.42 -32.90 -23.73
N TYR A 634 11.72 -32.52 -22.50
CA TYR A 634 11.15 -33.11 -21.29
C TYR A 634 9.92 -32.30 -20.85
N ALA A 635 8.74 -32.92 -20.91
CA ALA A 635 7.49 -32.33 -20.41
C ALA A 635 7.32 -32.66 -18.92
N LEU A 636 7.31 -31.64 -18.06
CA LEU A 636 7.19 -31.78 -16.61
C LEU A 636 5.86 -31.22 -16.11
N ASN A 637 5.08 -32.06 -15.42
CA ASN A 637 3.97 -31.63 -14.58
C ASN A 637 4.43 -31.66 -13.12
N TYR A 638 4.29 -30.54 -12.41
CA TYR A 638 4.70 -30.42 -11.01
C TYR A 638 3.60 -29.72 -10.22
N TYR A 639 3.21 -30.29 -9.08
CA TYR A 639 2.16 -29.70 -8.23
C TYR A 639 2.55 -29.63 -6.75
N THR A 640 3.28 -30.63 -6.26
CA THR A 640 3.64 -30.77 -4.85
C THR A 640 4.89 -31.61 -4.70
N SER A 641 5.48 -31.59 -3.50
CA SER A 641 6.48 -32.58 -3.07
C SER A 641 5.98 -33.41 -1.90
N ARG A 642 6.63 -34.54 -1.62
CA ARG A 642 6.37 -35.44 -0.50
C ARG A 642 7.66 -35.91 0.13
N LEU A 643 7.67 -36.05 1.46
CA LEU A 643 8.71 -36.78 2.18
C LEU A 643 8.48 -38.28 2.02
N VAL A 644 9.56 -39.05 1.96
CA VAL A 644 9.50 -40.50 1.77
C VAL A 644 10.20 -41.22 2.92
N ARG A 645 9.51 -42.19 3.53
CA ARG A 645 10.05 -43.06 4.59
C ARG A 645 9.63 -44.51 4.39
N SER A 646 10.26 -45.44 5.11
CA SER A 646 9.80 -46.83 5.17
C SER A 646 8.61 -46.98 6.13
N PRO A 647 7.64 -47.86 5.85
CA PRO A 647 6.54 -48.17 6.76
C PRO A 647 7.07 -48.92 8.00
N LYS A 648 6.44 -48.64 9.15
CA LYS A 648 6.68 -49.37 10.40
C LYS A 648 6.04 -50.75 10.32
N GLU A 649 6.52 -51.69 11.13
CA GLU A 649 5.98 -53.05 11.17
C GLU A 649 4.48 -53.04 11.53
N GLY A 650 3.65 -53.61 10.66
CA GLY A 650 2.18 -53.60 10.78
C GLY A 650 1.47 -52.34 10.29
N GLU A 651 2.19 -51.30 9.85
CA GLU A 651 1.62 -50.09 9.25
C GLU A 651 1.12 -50.40 7.83
N LYS A 652 -0.19 -50.19 7.59
CA LYS A 652 -0.77 -50.37 6.26
C LYS A 652 -0.35 -49.21 5.36
N ILE A 653 0.18 -49.54 4.17
CA ILE A 653 0.38 -48.57 3.09
C ILE A 653 -1.01 -48.19 2.58
N GLY A 654 -1.36 -46.90 2.61
CA GLY A 654 -2.70 -46.42 2.29
C GLY A 654 -3.07 -46.55 0.81
N GLU A 655 -4.37 -46.52 0.50
CA GLU A 655 -4.96 -46.77 -0.84
C GLU A 655 -4.96 -45.56 -1.81
N TRP A 656 -4.25 -44.47 -1.54
CA TRP A 656 -4.28 -43.27 -2.40
C TRP A 656 -3.21 -43.31 -3.51
N PRO A 657 -3.52 -42.81 -4.73
CA PRO A 657 -3.06 -43.36 -6.00
C PRO A 657 -1.73 -42.74 -6.43
N LEU A 658 -0.66 -43.15 -5.77
CA LEU A 658 0.68 -42.97 -6.31
C LEU A 658 1.23 -44.36 -6.62
N LEU A 659 1.16 -44.68 -7.92
CA LEU A 659 1.44 -45.99 -8.49
C LEU A 659 2.81 -46.50 -8.01
N GLY A 660 2.76 -47.52 -7.18
CA GLY A 660 3.96 -48.07 -6.58
C GLY A 660 4.50 -47.21 -5.46
N CYS A 661 3.83 -47.22 -4.30
CA CYS A 661 4.47 -47.11 -2.96
C CYS A 661 4.56 -48.48 -2.23
N GLU A 662 3.63 -49.40 -2.55
CA GLU A 662 3.61 -50.77 -2.05
C GLU A 662 4.76 -51.67 -2.53
N GLU A 663 5.24 -51.55 -3.77
CA GLU A 663 6.34 -52.39 -4.27
C GLU A 663 7.77 -52.04 -3.81
N ILE A 664 8.16 -50.85 -3.30
CA ILE A 664 9.45 -50.56 -2.60
C ILE A 664 9.28 -50.77 -1.11
N ASN A 665 8.04 -50.85 -0.61
CA ASN A 665 7.78 -50.69 0.80
C ASN A 665 8.19 -49.27 1.29
N ALA A 666 7.55 -48.23 0.73
CA ALA A 666 7.66 -46.84 1.22
C ALA A 666 6.30 -46.18 1.43
N LEU A 667 6.31 -45.15 2.26
CA LEU A 667 5.22 -44.21 2.50
C LEU A 667 5.66 -42.83 2.05
N MET A 668 4.77 -42.15 1.34
CA MET A 668 4.89 -40.74 1.01
C MET A 668 3.97 -39.93 1.91
N GLU A 669 4.52 -38.94 2.60
CA GLU A 669 3.77 -38.07 3.51
C GLU A 669 4.14 -36.60 3.25
N PRO A 670 3.20 -35.64 3.43
CA PRO A 670 3.58 -34.24 3.49
C PRO A 670 4.58 -34.02 4.63
N ALA A 671 5.50 -33.07 4.45
CA ALA A 671 6.17 -32.50 5.60
C ALA A 671 5.14 -31.71 6.43
N PRO A 672 5.11 -31.86 7.77
CA PRO A 672 4.16 -31.12 8.62
C PRO A 672 4.20 -29.60 8.45
N GLU A 673 5.36 -29.07 8.04
CA GLU A 673 5.61 -27.65 7.82
C GLU A 673 5.19 -27.13 6.44
N TRP A 674 4.82 -28.00 5.48
CA TRP A 674 4.41 -27.57 4.15
C TRP A 674 2.93 -27.19 4.16
N PRO A 675 2.55 -25.95 3.79
CA PRO A 675 1.16 -25.53 3.77
C PRO A 675 0.33 -26.41 2.83
N PRO A 676 -0.82 -26.96 3.29
CA PRO A 676 -1.77 -27.62 2.41
C PRO A 676 -2.58 -26.57 1.63
N THR A 677 -2.98 -26.91 0.42
CA THR A 677 -4.00 -26.15 -0.32
C THR A 677 -5.39 -26.73 -0.04
N SER A 678 -6.45 -26.17 -0.66
CA SER A 678 -7.80 -26.75 -0.50
C SER A 678 -7.91 -28.19 -0.99
N SER A 679 -7.04 -28.58 -1.92
CA SER A 679 -6.91 -29.96 -2.37
C SER A 679 -6.08 -30.77 -1.38
N LYS A 680 -6.69 -31.79 -0.79
CA LYS A 680 -6.07 -32.66 0.24
C LYS A 680 -4.75 -33.31 -0.16
N TRP A 681 -4.43 -33.36 -1.46
CA TRP A 681 -3.22 -33.97 -1.97
C TRP A 681 -2.12 -32.95 -2.37
N LEU A 682 -2.36 -31.64 -2.33
CA LEU A 682 -1.44 -30.64 -2.84
C LEU A 682 -0.90 -29.74 -1.72
N PHE A 683 0.43 -29.66 -1.62
CA PHE A 683 1.17 -28.97 -0.57
C PHE A 683 2.23 -28.06 -1.19
N GLU A 684 2.43 -26.89 -0.60
CA GLU A 684 3.30 -25.85 -1.12
C GLU A 684 4.76 -26.11 -0.74
N TYR A 685 5.61 -26.38 -1.74
CA TYR A 685 7.05 -26.53 -1.54
C TYR A 685 7.83 -26.08 -2.79
N PRO A 686 8.03 -24.77 -2.99
CA PRO A 686 8.57 -24.22 -4.23
C PRO A 686 10.00 -24.72 -4.54
N GLU A 687 10.85 -24.91 -3.54
CA GLU A 687 12.21 -25.44 -3.74
C GLU A 687 12.22 -26.86 -4.30
N GLY A 688 11.13 -27.61 -4.10
CA GLY A 688 10.94 -28.94 -4.68
C GLY A 688 11.01 -28.92 -6.20
N LEU A 689 10.44 -27.90 -6.85
CA LEU A 689 10.48 -27.73 -8.30
C LEU A 689 11.91 -27.52 -8.81
N ARG A 690 12.66 -26.59 -8.22
CA ARG A 690 14.07 -26.35 -8.56
C ARG A 690 14.93 -27.59 -8.34
N ARG A 691 14.75 -28.26 -7.20
CA ARG A 691 15.48 -29.50 -6.87
C ARG A 691 15.18 -30.63 -7.86
N LEU A 692 13.92 -30.77 -8.28
CA LEU A 692 13.51 -31.76 -9.27
C LEU A 692 14.14 -31.47 -10.64
N LEU A 693 14.10 -30.22 -11.10
CA LEU A 693 14.73 -29.78 -12.34
C LEU A 693 16.25 -30.06 -12.35
N SER A 694 16.93 -29.69 -11.26
CA SER A 694 18.34 -29.97 -11.06
C SER A 694 18.65 -31.47 -11.02
N TRP A 695 17.78 -32.27 -10.41
CA TRP A 695 17.91 -33.72 -10.40
C TRP A 695 17.71 -34.34 -11.79
N LEU A 696 16.71 -33.89 -12.55
CA LEU A 696 16.47 -34.35 -13.92
C LEU A 696 17.70 -34.08 -14.80
N LYS A 697 18.25 -32.86 -14.72
CA LYS A 697 19.50 -32.50 -15.41
C LYS A 697 20.66 -33.44 -15.04
N GLN A 698 20.81 -33.76 -13.76
CA GLN A 698 21.88 -34.65 -13.29
C GLN A 698 21.73 -36.09 -13.79
N ASN A 699 20.50 -36.61 -13.95
CA ASN A 699 20.25 -38.02 -14.27
C ASN A 699 20.01 -38.28 -15.77
N TYR A 700 19.46 -37.31 -16.49
CA TYR A 700 19.08 -37.45 -17.90
C TYR A 700 19.79 -36.45 -18.82
N GLY A 701 20.61 -35.55 -18.27
CA GLY A 701 21.33 -34.54 -19.02
C GLY A 701 20.56 -33.23 -19.18
N ASP A 702 21.21 -32.22 -19.75
CA ASP A 702 20.65 -30.87 -19.90
C ASP A 702 19.82 -30.76 -21.19
N VAL A 703 18.75 -31.56 -21.27
CA VAL A 703 17.75 -31.48 -22.35
C VAL A 703 16.89 -30.24 -22.17
N GLU A 704 16.10 -29.88 -23.17
CA GLU A 704 15.09 -28.83 -23.02
C GLU A 704 14.00 -29.28 -22.04
N TYR A 705 13.77 -28.52 -20.97
CA TYR A 705 12.72 -28.77 -19.98
C TYR A 705 11.56 -27.79 -20.17
N ARG A 706 10.33 -28.33 -20.25
CA ARG A 706 9.10 -27.54 -20.32
C ARG A 706 8.18 -27.91 -19.18
N ILE A 707 7.85 -26.95 -18.32
CA ILE A 707 6.86 -27.13 -17.28
C ILE A 707 5.49 -26.96 -17.94
N MET A 708 4.77 -28.08 -18.07
CA MET A 708 3.50 -28.16 -18.79
C MET A 708 2.30 -27.97 -17.89
N GLU A 709 2.45 -28.19 -16.58
CA GLU A 709 1.42 -27.92 -15.58
C GLU A 709 2.06 -27.60 -14.21
N ASN A 710 1.64 -26.49 -13.60
CA ASN A 710 1.88 -26.15 -12.20
C ASN A 710 0.76 -25.26 -11.67
N GLY A 711 0.14 -25.58 -10.53
CA GLY A 711 -1.12 -24.97 -10.14
C GLY A 711 -1.48 -25.06 -8.66
N TYR A 712 -2.40 -24.19 -8.26
CA TYR A 712 -2.84 -24.00 -6.88
C TYR A 712 -4.35 -24.18 -6.74
N ALA A 713 -4.79 -24.98 -5.76
CA ALA A 713 -6.19 -25.28 -5.50
C ALA A 713 -6.78 -24.38 -4.40
N SER A 714 -7.95 -23.77 -4.67
CA SER A 714 -8.80 -23.11 -3.67
C SER A 714 -10.19 -23.74 -3.62
N ASP A 715 -10.85 -23.75 -2.47
CA ASP A 715 -12.26 -24.14 -2.33
C ASP A 715 -13.18 -22.90 -2.38
N LYS A 716 -12.62 -21.70 -2.19
CA LYS A 716 -13.34 -20.42 -2.19
C LYS A 716 -13.45 -19.81 -3.56
N ARG A 717 -14.60 -19.19 -3.84
CA ARG A 717 -14.80 -18.35 -5.01
C ARG A 717 -14.31 -16.91 -4.71
N ASP A 718 -13.00 -16.74 -4.58
CA ASP A 718 -12.38 -15.45 -4.27
C ASP A 718 -11.69 -14.81 -5.48
N LEU A 719 -12.17 -13.65 -5.93
CA LEU A 719 -11.53 -12.92 -7.03
C LEU A 719 -10.18 -12.32 -6.61
N ASN A 720 -9.94 -12.11 -5.31
CA ASN A 720 -8.67 -11.63 -4.78
C ASN A 720 -7.84 -12.77 -4.17
N ASP A 721 -7.41 -13.71 -4.99
CA ASP A 721 -6.74 -14.95 -4.61
C ASP A 721 -5.24 -14.78 -4.30
N VAL A 722 -4.92 -14.04 -3.24
CA VAL A 722 -3.55 -13.73 -2.80
C VAL A 722 -2.69 -14.98 -2.60
N ASP A 723 -3.27 -16.07 -2.06
CA ASP A 723 -2.53 -17.32 -1.85
C ASP A 723 -2.04 -17.93 -3.17
N ARG A 724 -2.86 -17.87 -4.23
CA ARG A 724 -2.48 -18.33 -5.58
C ARG A 724 -1.41 -17.43 -6.20
N VAL A 725 -1.48 -16.10 -5.97
CA VAL A 725 -0.42 -15.16 -6.37
C VAL A 725 0.91 -15.53 -5.73
N ASN A 726 0.92 -15.76 -4.41
CA ASN A 726 2.11 -16.15 -3.67
C ASN A 726 2.68 -17.50 -4.12
N TYR A 727 1.82 -18.47 -4.42
CA TYR A 727 2.21 -19.75 -4.99
C TYR A 727 2.97 -19.57 -6.31
N TYR A 728 2.37 -18.86 -7.28
CA TYR A 728 3.00 -18.65 -8.58
C TYR A 728 4.30 -17.84 -8.46
N LYS A 729 4.33 -16.82 -7.60
CA LYS A 729 5.53 -16.00 -7.34
C LYS A 729 6.71 -16.85 -6.89
N THR A 730 6.52 -17.62 -5.82
CA THR A 730 7.59 -18.42 -5.23
C THR A 730 8.04 -19.54 -6.17
N HIS A 731 7.13 -20.19 -6.90
CA HIS A 731 7.49 -21.26 -7.85
C HIS A 731 8.22 -20.71 -9.09
N LEU A 732 7.78 -19.58 -9.65
CA LEU A 732 8.47 -18.92 -10.76
C LEU A 732 9.85 -18.42 -10.36
N GLU A 733 10.03 -17.90 -9.14
CA GLU A 733 11.34 -17.56 -8.60
C GLU A 733 12.27 -18.77 -8.58
N GLN A 734 11.79 -19.95 -8.16
CA GLN A 734 12.59 -21.17 -8.17
C GLN A 734 12.92 -21.66 -9.59
N VAL A 735 12.03 -21.46 -10.57
CA VAL A 735 12.32 -21.72 -11.99
C VAL A 735 13.39 -20.75 -12.51
N TYR A 736 13.29 -19.46 -12.17
CA TYR A 736 14.30 -18.47 -12.54
C TYR A 736 15.67 -18.86 -11.98
N LEU A 737 15.76 -19.23 -10.70
CA LEU A 737 17.00 -19.67 -10.08
C LEU A 737 17.52 -20.98 -10.68
N ALA A 738 16.64 -21.91 -11.07
CA ALA A 738 17.05 -23.11 -11.80
C ALA A 738 17.72 -22.74 -13.14
N ILE A 739 17.22 -21.73 -13.85
CA ILE A 739 17.80 -21.24 -15.11
C ILE A 739 19.12 -20.51 -14.86
N THR A 740 19.15 -19.55 -13.92
CA THR A 740 20.26 -18.61 -13.77
C THR A 740 21.40 -19.10 -12.88
N GLU A 741 21.08 -19.89 -11.85
CA GLU A 741 22.08 -20.39 -10.90
C GLU A 741 22.43 -21.86 -11.17
N ASP A 742 21.41 -22.71 -11.38
CA ASP A 742 21.64 -24.15 -11.61
C ASP A 742 21.92 -24.47 -13.09
N ASN A 743 21.81 -23.45 -13.96
CA ASN A 743 22.01 -23.52 -15.41
C ASN A 743 21.12 -24.58 -16.10
N VAL A 744 19.91 -24.86 -15.58
CA VAL A 744 18.98 -25.82 -16.18
C VAL A 744 18.33 -25.20 -17.41
N ASN A 745 18.31 -25.93 -18.53
CA ASN A 745 17.69 -25.47 -19.77
C ASN A 745 16.14 -25.53 -19.74
N VAL A 746 15.51 -24.71 -18.89
CA VAL A 746 14.06 -24.56 -18.83
C VAL A 746 13.63 -23.47 -19.81
N THR A 747 12.73 -23.82 -20.74
CA THR A 747 12.31 -22.89 -21.81
C THR A 747 10.86 -22.44 -21.67
N CYS A 748 10.09 -23.06 -20.78
CA CYS A 748 8.65 -22.93 -20.76
C CYS A 748 8.06 -23.15 -19.38
N TYR A 749 7.08 -22.33 -19.00
CA TYR A 749 6.26 -22.51 -17.79
C TYR A 749 4.78 -22.32 -18.11
N THR A 750 3.96 -23.27 -17.63
CA THR A 750 2.52 -23.32 -17.94
C THR A 750 1.71 -23.40 -16.66
N ALA A 751 0.87 -22.38 -16.42
CA ALA A 751 -0.03 -22.36 -15.28
C ALA A 751 -1.19 -23.37 -15.45
N TRP A 752 -1.43 -24.17 -14.40
CA TRP A 752 -2.62 -24.99 -14.23
C TRP A 752 -3.60 -24.26 -13.30
N THR A 753 -4.66 -23.64 -13.81
CA THR A 753 -5.18 -23.70 -15.20
C THR A 753 -5.78 -22.36 -15.61
N LEU A 754 -6.08 -22.16 -16.90
CA LEU A 754 -6.71 -20.91 -17.37
C LEU A 754 -8.07 -20.69 -16.71
N LEU A 755 -8.94 -21.69 -16.68
CA LEU A 755 -10.32 -21.58 -16.20
C LEU A 755 -10.52 -22.50 -15.00
N ASP A 756 -11.36 -22.09 -14.04
CA ASP A 756 -11.93 -23.07 -13.11
C ASP A 756 -12.64 -24.15 -13.90
N ASN A 757 -12.52 -25.41 -13.46
CA ASN A 757 -12.90 -26.56 -14.26
C ASN A 757 -13.54 -27.68 -13.43
N PHE A 758 -13.99 -28.76 -14.07
CA PHE A 758 -14.39 -30.00 -13.41
C PHE A 758 -13.15 -30.81 -12.98
N GLU A 759 -12.82 -30.84 -11.69
CA GLU A 759 -11.57 -31.40 -11.15
C GLU A 759 -11.72 -32.89 -10.77
N TRP A 760 -11.98 -33.72 -11.78
CA TRP A 760 -12.01 -35.18 -11.66
C TRP A 760 -12.96 -35.67 -10.55
N THR A 761 -12.47 -36.39 -9.55
CA THR A 761 -13.27 -36.88 -8.43
C THR A 761 -13.67 -35.79 -7.44
N ASN A 762 -13.04 -34.60 -7.47
CA ASN A 762 -13.43 -33.46 -6.62
C ASN A 762 -14.62 -32.67 -7.17
N GLY A 763 -15.10 -32.97 -8.39
CA GLY A 763 -16.18 -32.22 -9.02
C GLY A 763 -15.82 -30.74 -9.18
N TYR A 764 -16.73 -29.84 -8.81
CA TYR A 764 -16.55 -28.38 -8.87
C TYR A 764 -16.12 -27.75 -7.53
N VAL A 765 -15.78 -28.58 -6.53
CA VAL A 765 -15.37 -28.08 -5.21
C VAL A 765 -14.04 -27.34 -5.30
N SER A 766 -13.05 -27.95 -5.97
CA SER A 766 -11.71 -27.40 -6.14
C SER A 766 -11.62 -26.47 -7.35
N LYS A 767 -11.01 -25.30 -7.15
CA LYS A 767 -10.85 -24.22 -8.13
C LYS A 767 -9.36 -23.97 -8.37
N PHE A 768 -8.91 -24.22 -9.59
CA PHE A 768 -7.51 -24.03 -10.03
C PHE A 768 -7.34 -22.88 -11.03
N GLY A 769 -8.44 -22.30 -11.50
CA GLY A 769 -8.46 -21.32 -12.58
C GLY A 769 -7.85 -19.98 -12.19
N LEU A 770 -6.99 -19.44 -13.06
CA LEU A 770 -6.66 -18.01 -13.09
C LEU A 770 -7.93 -17.17 -13.35
N ILE A 771 -8.85 -17.70 -14.15
CA ILE A 771 -10.17 -17.15 -14.43
C ILE A 771 -11.22 -17.94 -13.64
N ASP A 772 -12.01 -17.25 -12.84
CA ASP A 772 -13.22 -17.77 -12.19
C ASP A 772 -14.29 -18.13 -13.24
N VAL A 773 -14.93 -19.28 -13.08
CA VAL A 773 -16.10 -19.68 -13.89
C VAL A 773 -17.30 -19.87 -12.95
N ASP A 774 -18.35 -19.09 -13.16
CA ASP A 774 -19.56 -19.21 -12.34
C ASP A 774 -20.38 -20.44 -12.75
N PHE A 775 -20.20 -21.55 -12.03
CA PHE A 775 -20.93 -22.77 -12.32
C PHE A 775 -22.42 -22.73 -11.91
N THR A 776 -22.88 -21.68 -11.21
CA THR A 776 -24.29 -21.54 -10.82
C THR A 776 -25.15 -20.95 -11.94
N LYS A 777 -24.52 -20.25 -12.88
CA LYS A 777 -25.22 -19.61 -14.00
C LYS A 777 -25.16 -20.48 -15.26
N PRO A 778 -26.28 -20.65 -16.00
CA PRO A 778 -26.30 -21.46 -17.22
C PRO A 778 -25.32 -20.99 -18.30
N ASP A 779 -25.04 -19.69 -18.36
CA ASP A 779 -24.14 -19.07 -19.32
C ASP A 779 -22.67 -19.07 -18.88
N ARG A 780 -22.33 -19.58 -17.69
CA ARG A 780 -20.95 -19.79 -17.22
C ARG A 780 -20.06 -18.53 -17.41
N PRO A 781 -20.35 -17.37 -16.83
CA PRO A 781 -19.51 -16.18 -17.02
C PRO A 781 -18.09 -16.40 -16.51
N ARG A 782 -17.11 -15.78 -17.18
CA ARG A 782 -15.68 -15.80 -16.86
C ARG A 782 -15.26 -14.49 -16.21
N THR A 783 -14.57 -14.56 -15.07
CA THR A 783 -14.04 -13.37 -14.38
C THR A 783 -12.56 -13.57 -14.00
N PRO A 784 -11.62 -12.74 -14.49
CA PRO A 784 -10.22 -12.83 -14.08
C PRO A 784 -10.03 -12.60 -12.58
N ARG A 785 -9.14 -13.38 -11.95
CA ARG A 785 -8.76 -13.21 -10.54
C ARG A 785 -7.45 -12.41 -10.42
N SER A 786 -7.08 -11.97 -9.21
CA SER A 786 -5.79 -11.31 -8.92
C SER A 786 -4.58 -12.09 -9.46
N SER A 787 -4.61 -13.43 -9.40
CA SER A 787 -3.58 -14.29 -9.98
C SER A 787 -3.49 -14.22 -11.51
N ALA A 788 -4.60 -13.98 -12.22
CA ALA A 788 -4.57 -13.75 -13.67
C ALA A 788 -3.83 -12.45 -14.00
N TYR A 789 -4.09 -11.38 -13.26
CA TYR A 789 -3.39 -10.10 -13.43
C TYR A 789 -1.91 -10.20 -13.06
N TYR A 790 -1.60 -10.89 -11.95
CA TYR A 790 -0.20 -11.16 -11.57
C TYR A 790 0.53 -11.94 -12.66
N TYR A 791 -0.06 -13.03 -13.16
CA TYR A 791 0.56 -13.86 -14.18
C TYR A 791 0.72 -13.11 -15.51
N ALA A 792 -0.26 -12.30 -15.92
CA ALA A 792 -0.14 -11.39 -17.07
C ALA A 792 0.99 -10.38 -16.90
N ASN A 793 1.18 -9.85 -15.69
CA ASN A 793 2.29 -8.96 -15.37
C ASN A 793 3.65 -9.68 -15.43
N VAL A 794 3.74 -10.92 -14.96
CA VAL A 794 4.97 -11.73 -15.13
C VAL A 794 5.29 -11.90 -16.60
N ILE A 795 4.28 -12.14 -17.45
CA ILE A 795 4.47 -12.34 -18.89
C ILE A 795 4.95 -11.05 -19.57
N SER A 796 4.31 -9.92 -19.28
CA SER A 796 4.63 -8.63 -19.91
C SER A 796 5.98 -8.07 -19.45
N THR A 797 6.29 -8.18 -18.15
CA THR A 797 7.54 -7.69 -17.57
C THR A 797 8.68 -8.70 -17.71
N ARG A 798 8.36 -9.97 -17.96
CA ARG A 798 9.26 -11.12 -17.84
C ARG A 798 9.87 -11.26 -16.44
N SER A 799 9.25 -10.72 -15.38
CA SER A 799 9.78 -10.76 -14.03
C SER A 799 8.80 -11.35 -13.02
N CYS A 800 9.29 -12.21 -12.12
CA CYS A 800 8.51 -12.82 -11.05
C CYS A 800 8.42 -11.96 -9.78
N ALA A 801 9.20 -10.87 -9.69
CA ALA A 801 9.07 -9.93 -8.58
C ALA A 801 7.68 -9.29 -8.61
N LEU A 802 7.07 -9.09 -7.43
CA LEU A 802 6.02 -8.10 -7.26
C LEU A 802 6.68 -6.74 -7.49
N ILE A 803 6.78 -6.37 -8.77
CA ILE A 803 6.76 -4.98 -9.14
C ILE A 803 5.38 -4.55 -8.67
N ALA A 804 5.30 -3.90 -7.50
CA ALA A 804 4.25 -2.91 -7.28
C ALA A 804 4.24 -2.14 -8.58
N VAL A 805 3.16 -2.30 -9.37
CA VAL A 805 3.16 -1.93 -10.79
C VAL A 805 3.76 -0.54 -10.88
N VAL A 806 5.05 -0.46 -11.23
CA VAL A 806 5.65 0.77 -11.67
C VAL A 806 5.08 0.85 -13.06
N ARG A 807 3.84 1.34 -13.12
CA ARG A 807 3.34 2.04 -14.29
C ARG A 807 4.44 3.04 -14.53
N GLY A 808 5.28 2.76 -15.54
CA GLY A 808 6.41 3.62 -15.87
C GLY A 808 5.91 5.05 -15.86
N GLU A 809 6.60 5.96 -15.15
CA GLU A 809 6.14 7.30 -14.75
C GLU A 809 4.62 7.47 -14.85
N ARG A 810 3.88 7.43 -13.72
CA ARG A 810 2.42 7.67 -13.67
C ARG A 810 2.06 9.07 -14.19
N ARG A 811 2.20 9.28 -15.50
CA ARG A 811 2.29 10.56 -16.17
C ARG A 811 1.04 10.74 -16.99
N PHE A 812 0.36 11.84 -16.74
CA PHE A 812 -0.80 12.24 -17.51
C PHE A 812 -0.39 12.53 -18.96
N PRO A 813 -1.25 12.23 -19.95
CA PRO A 813 -1.00 12.54 -21.35
C PRO A 813 -0.59 14.01 -21.51
N ASP A 814 0.34 14.34 -22.43
CA ASP A 814 0.82 15.72 -22.60
C ASP A 814 -0.28 16.74 -22.94
N ALA A 815 -1.41 16.27 -23.50
CA ALA A 815 -2.57 17.10 -23.81
C ALA A 815 -3.53 17.31 -22.62
N PHE A 816 -3.37 16.56 -21.52
CA PHE A 816 -4.18 16.69 -20.31
C PHE A 816 -3.98 18.09 -19.69
N LYS A 817 -5.03 18.69 -19.14
CA LYS A 817 -4.93 20.04 -18.58
C LYS A 817 -5.26 20.07 -17.10
N PHE A 818 -4.45 20.78 -16.33
CA PHE A 818 -4.69 21.03 -14.92
C PHE A 818 -5.13 22.48 -14.69
N GLY A 819 -6.09 22.65 -13.79
CA GLY A 819 -6.58 23.97 -13.42
C GLY A 819 -7.02 24.04 -11.97
N ALA A 820 -7.42 25.22 -11.54
CA ALA A 820 -8.12 25.44 -10.28
C ALA A 820 -9.37 26.29 -10.55
N ALA A 821 -10.36 26.19 -9.67
CA ALA A 821 -11.64 26.85 -9.81
C ALA A 821 -11.93 27.81 -8.65
N THR A 822 -12.70 28.86 -8.95
CA THR A 822 -13.41 29.70 -7.98
C THR A 822 -14.77 30.13 -8.55
N ALA A 823 -15.65 30.66 -7.71
CA ALA A 823 -16.94 31.23 -8.13
C ALA A 823 -17.12 32.66 -7.62
N SER A 824 -17.76 33.52 -8.42
CA SER A 824 -17.85 34.98 -8.21
C SER A 824 -18.24 35.39 -6.78
N TYR A 825 -19.40 34.95 -6.30
CA TYR A 825 -19.90 35.31 -4.96
C TYR A 825 -18.97 34.86 -3.83
N GLN A 826 -18.26 33.74 -4.02
CA GLN A 826 -17.41 33.16 -3.00
C GLN A 826 -16.08 33.91 -2.83
N VAL A 827 -15.59 34.59 -3.88
CA VAL A 827 -14.25 35.20 -3.90
C VAL A 827 -14.20 36.69 -4.21
N GLU A 828 -15.13 37.26 -4.99
CA GLU A 828 -15.05 38.64 -5.49
C GLU A 828 -15.19 39.68 -4.39
N GLY A 829 -16.21 39.54 -3.54
CA GLY A 829 -16.65 40.62 -2.65
C GLY A 829 -17.23 41.81 -3.40
N ALA A 830 -16.93 43.02 -2.90
CA ALA A 830 -17.35 44.29 -3.47
C ALA A 830 -18.84 44.31 -3.86
N TRP A 831 -19.70 43.78 -2.98
CA TRP A 831 -21.07 43.41 -3.36
C TRP A 831 -21.95 44.55 -3.87
N ASN A 832 -21.71 45.78 -3.38
CA ASN A 832 -22.48 46.99 -3.69
C ASN A 832 -21.63 48.11 -4.33
N VAL A 833 -20.43 47.77 -4.82
CA VAL A 833 -19.53 48.76 -5.44
C VAL A 833 -19.87 48.88 -6.93
N SER A 834 -19.76 50.09 -7.49
CA SER A 834 -20.14 50.39 -8.88
C SER A 834 -21.64 50.17 -9.18
N ASP A 835 -21.97 49.92 -10.44
CA ASP A 835 -23.28 49.56 -11.01
C ASP A 835 -23.73 48.11 -10.69
N LYS A 836 -23.10 47.42 -9.73
CA LYS A 836 -23.44 46.04 -9.33
C LYS A 836 -24.78 45.98 -8.61
N SER A 837 -25.70 45.18 -9.16
CA SER A 837 -26.99 44.88 -8.55
C SER A 837 -26.91 43.76 -7.52
N ALA A 838 -27.72 43.85 -6.45
CA ALA A 838 -27.83 42.79 -5.44
C ALA A 838 -28.28 41.46 -6.06
N SER A 839 -27.56 40.39 -5.71
CA SER A 839 -27.86 39.00 -6.06
C SER A 839 -28.82 38.34 -5.06
N VAL A 840 -29.29 37.13 -5.37
CA VAL A 840 -30.13 36.35 -4.43
C VAL A 840 -29.32 36.01 -3.18
N TRP A 841 -28.03 35.73 -3.31
CA TRP A 841 -27.15 35.44 -2.16
C TRP A 841 -26.86 36.66 -1.30
N ASP A 842 -26.73 37.86 -1.88
CA ASP A 842 -26.68 39.12 -1.11
C ASP A 842 -27.96 39.27 -0.29
N THR A 843 -29.12 39.17 -0.97
CA THR A 843 -30.44 39.29 -0.34
C THR A 843 -30.67 38.21 0.74
N TYR A 844 -30.27 36.96 0.48
CA TYR A 844 -30.49 35.84 1.39
C TYR A 844 -29.62 35.95 2.63
N SER A 845 -28.31 36.18 2.46
CA SER A 845 -27.35 36.28 3.56
C SER A 845 -27.62 37.51 4.44
N HIS A 846 -28.00 38.66 3.85
CA HIS A 846 -28.36 39.87 4.61
C HIS A 846 -29.67 39.72 5.40
N ASN A 847 -30.68 39.05 4.84
CA ASN A 847 -31.98 38.90 5.50
C ASN A 847 -32.04 37.69 6.45
N ASN A 848 -31.17 36.69 6.26
CA ASN A 848 -31.16 35.43 7.02
C ASN A 848 -29.74 35.08 7.50
N PRO A 849 -29.06 35.94 8.27
CA PRO A 849 -27.69 35.65 8.74
C PRO A 849 -27.63 34.39 9.62
N SER A 850 -28.73 33.99 10.27
CA SER A 850 -28.79 32.72 11.03
C SER A 850 -28.77 31.46 10.17
N ALA A 851 -28.96 31.59 8.85
CA ALA A 851 -28.85 30.48 7.92
C ALA A 851 -27.40 30.19 7.49
N ILE A 852 -26.46 31.08 7.83
CA ILE A 852 -25.02 30.90 7.62
C ILE A 852 -24.40 30.50 8.96
N THR A 853 -23.60 29.42 8.96
CA THR A 853 -23.08 28.78 10.19
C THR A 853 -22.33 29.74 11.12
N ASP A 854 -21.55 30.68 10.56
CA ASP A 854 -20.78 31.68 11.31
C ASP A 854 -21.43 33.08 11.26
N HIS A 855 -22.67 33.19 10.77
CA HIS A 855 -23.39 34.44 10.56
C HIS A 855 -22.72 35.45 9.62
N SER A 856 -21.77 35.01 8.80
CA SER A 856 -21.06 35.86 7.84
C SER A 856 -21.82 36.04 6.51
N ASN A 857 -21.26 36.85 5.62
CA ASN A 857 -21.76 37.06 4.25
C ASN A 857 -20.60 37.20 3.24
N GLY A 858 -20.93 37.20 1.95
CA GLY A 858 -19.98 37.36 0.85
C GLY A 858 -19.63 38.81 0.49
N ASP A 859 -19.90 39.78 1.37
CA ASP A 859 -19.77 41.21 1.04
C ASP A 859 -18.35 41.61 0.63
N VAL A 860 -17.37 41.01 1.32
CA VAL A 860 -15.93 41.19 1.08
C VAL A 860 -15.29 39.93 0.53
N ALA A 861 -15.68 38.73 0.99
CA ALA A 861 -15.10 37.47 0.56
C ALA A 861 -13.55 37.50 0.60
N CYS A 862 -12.89 36.99 -0.44
CA CYS A 862 -11.44 37.07 -0.62
C CYS A 862 -10.98 38.44 -1.16
N ASP A 863 -11.90 39.36 -1.46
CA ASP A 863 -11.63 40.66 -2.08
C ASP A 863 -10.98 40.56 -3.47
N SER A 864 -11.27 39.49 -4.21
CA SER A 864 -10.70 39.22 -5.53
C SER A 864 -11.10 40.28 -6.56
N TYR A 865 -12.19 41.02 -6.33
CA TYR A 865 -12.53 42.18 -7.17
C TYR A 865 -11.40 43.21 -7.22
N HIS A 866 -10.75 43.48 -6.08
CA HIS A 866 -9.59 44.38 -6.02
C HIS A 866 -8.26 43.63 -6.22
N LYS A 867 -8.21 42.33 -5.91
CA LYS A 867 -6.98 41.53 -5.83
C LYS A 867 -6.80 40.48 -6.94
N TRP A 868 -7.60 40.53 -8.00
CA TRP A 868 -7.54 39.54 -9.09
C TRP A 868 -6.14 39.33 -9.66
N ARG A 869 -5.28 40.36 -9.71
CA ARG A 869 -3.89 40.21 -10.18
C ARG A 869 -3.07 39.29 -9.27
N GLU A 870 -3.28 39.39 -7.96
CA GLU A 870 -2.65 38.51 -6.97
C GLU A 870 -3.12 37.08 -7.17
N ASP A 871 -4.42 36.88 -7.39
CA ASP A 871 -5.00 35.55 -7.62
C ASP A 871 -4.50 34.92 -8.93
N LEU A 872 -4.32 35.71 -10.00
CA LEU A 872 -3.74 35.23 -11.26
C LEU A 872 -2.24 34.95 -11.17
N ASN A 873 -1.49 35.74 -10.40
CA ASN A 873 -0.08 35.45 -10.16
C ASN A 873 0.06 34.12 -9.43
N LEU A 874 -0.76 33.85 -8.41
CA LEU A 874 -0.77 32.57 -7.70
C LEU A 874 -1.14 31.41 -8.64
N ALA A 875 -2.18 31.57 -9.47
CA ALA A 875 -2.53 30.59 -10.49
C ALA A 875 -1.36 30.30 -11.46
N SER A 876 -0.61 31.34 -11.83
CA SER A 876 0.59 31.23 -12.67
C SER A 876 1.74 30.52 -11.97
N GLU A 877 2.01 30.87 -10.71
CA GLU A 877 3.08 30.29 -9.89
C GLU A 877 2.84 28.79 -9.63
N LEU A 878 1.58 28.37 -9.50
CA LEU A 878 1.22 26.94 -9.44
C LEU A 878 1.36 26.21 -10.79
N GLY A 879 1.58 26.93 -11.89
CA GLY A 879 1.74 26.38 -13.22
C GLY A 879 0.44 25.95 -13.91
N LEU A 880 -0.73 26.45 -13.45
CA LEU A 880 -2.03 26.03 -13.99
C LEU A 880 -2.12 26.24 -15.51
N ASP A 881 -2.60 25.24 -16.26
CA ASP A 881 -2.87 25.35 -17.70
C ASP A 881 -4.05 26.30 -17.99
N PHE A 882 -4.96 26.40 -17.02
CA PHE A 882 -6.11 27.29 -17.05
C PHE A 882 -6.64 27.58 -15.64
N TYR A 883 -7.30 28.73 -15.52
CA TYR A 883 -8.07 29.09 -14.34
C TYR A 883 -9.56 29.11 -14.70
N ARG A 884 -10.38 28.36 -13.96
CA ARG A 884 -11.84 28.38 -14.09
C ARG A 884 -12.41 29.45 -13.16
N TYR A 885 -13.04 30.45 -13.75
CA TYR A 885 -13.60 31.58 -13.02
C TYR A 885 -14.97 31.94 -13.59
N ASP A 886 -15.89 32.33 -12.70
CA ASP A 886 -17.19 32.89 -13.08
C ASP A 886 -17.20 34.42 -12.97
N PRO A 887 -17.43 35.18 -14.06
CA PRO A 887 -17.52 36.63 -14.03
C PRO A 887 -18.97 37.10 -13.83
N LYS A 888 -19.18 38.01 -12.88
CA LYS A 888 -20.44 38.77 -12.81
C LYS A 888 -20.53 39.84 -13.93
N LEU A 889 -21.41 39.64 -14.90
CA LEU A 889 -21.77 40.56 -15.99
C LEU A 889 -22.77 41.68 -15.63
N SER A 890 -23.05 41.95 -14.35
CA SER A 890 -23.76 43.18 -13.95
C SER A 890 -22.96 44.47 -14.20
N HIS A 891 -21.92 44.40 -15.02
CA HIS A 891 -20.99 45.47 -15.32
C HIS A 891 -21.00 45.79 -16.81
N ARG A 892 -21.06 47.08 -17.17
CA ARG A 892 -20.39 47.56 -18.38
C ARG A 892 -18.90 47.62 -18.08
N ILE A 893 -18.19 46.50 -18.20
CA ILE A 893 -16.75 46.57 -17.99
C ILE A 893 -16.08 47.21 -19.20
N HIS A 894 -15.87 48.52 -19.12
CA HIS A 894 -14.74 49.15 -19.77
C HIS A 894 -13.50 48.68 -18.99
N PHE A 895 -12.77 47.72 -19.56
CA PHE A 895 -11.43 47.35 -19.12
C PHE A 895 -10.42 48.11 -19.99
N PRO A 896 -9.97 49.34 -19.64
CA PRO A 896 -8.91 49.96 -20.40
C PRO A 896 -7.59 49.28 -20.01
N GLY A 897 -7.05 48.46 -20.90
CA GLY A 897 -5.68 47.91 -20.78
C GLY A 897 -5.54 46.54 -20.13
N TYR A 898 -6.43 45.58 -20.43
CA TYR A 898 -6.16 44.15 -20.18
C TYR A 898 -5.21 43.59 -21.25
N ASP A 899 -3.91 43.81 -21.11
CA ASP A 899 -2.92 42.87 -21.66
C ASP A 899 -2.90 41.67 -20.70
N LEU A 900 -3.75 40.67 -20.99
CA LEU A 900 -3.77 39.41 -20.26
C LEU A 900 -2.49 38.63 -20.59
N GLU A 901 -1.46 38.78 -19.77
CA GLU A 901 -0.24 37.97 -19.90
C GLU A 901 -0.45 36.49 -19.51
N PHE A 902 -1.61 36.13 -18.91
CA PHE A 902 -1.98 34.74 -18.67
C PHE A 902 -2.74 34.15 -19.88
N PRO A 903 -2.18 33.18 -20.62
CA PRO A 903 -2.61 32.92 -22.00
C PRO A 903 -3.92 32.11 -22.14
N ARG A 904 -4.52 31.57 -21.06
CA ARG A 904 -5.66 30.63 -21.15
C ARG A 904 -6.64 30.74 -19.96
N PHE A 905 -7.74 31.46 -20.15
CA PHE A 905 -8.87 31.47 -19.20
C PHE A 905 -9.94 30.46 -19.60
N TYR A 906 -10.51 29.77 -18.61
CA TYR A 906 -11.82 29.14 -18.73
C TYR A 906 -12.79 30.06 -18.01
N ILE A 907 -13.62 30.77 -18.77
CA ILE A 907 -14.73 31.50 -18.16
C ILE A 907 -15.89 30.52 -18.05
N ASP A 908 -16.20 30.18 -16.82
CA ASP A 908 -17.50 29.68 -16.47
C ASP A 908 -18.47 30.86 -16.63
N SER A 909 -19.53 30.73 -17.42
CA SER A 909 -20.64 31.71 -17.38
C SER A 909 -21.64 31.39 -16.27
N GLY A 910 -21.34 30.36 -15.48
CA GLY A 910 -22.21 29.66 -14.55
C GLY A 910 -22.00 30.03 -13.08
N VAL A 911 -21.97 31.32 -12.76
CA VAL A 911 -22.92 31.96 -11.82
C VAL A 911 -23.25 33.37 -12.31
N LEU A 912 -23.76 33.47 -13.55
CA LEU A 912 -24.95 34.31 -13.76
C LEU A 912 -26.22 33.49 -13.78
N CYS A 913 -26.47 32.87 -12.64
CA CYS A 913 -27.83 32.94 -12.13
C CYS A 913 -27.89 33.59 -10.76
N ASN A 914 -27.68 34.89 -10.80
CA ASN A 914 -28.43 35.79 -9.94
C ASN A 914 -29.00 36.92 -10.79
N MET A 915 -29.67 36.57 -11.90
CA MET A 915 -30.61 37.51 -12.50
C MET A 915 -31.72 37.77 -11.47
N HIS A 916 -31.63 38.96 -10.88
CA HIS A 916 -32.69 39.77 -10.31
C HIS A 916 -33.97 39.03 -9.88
N ALA A 917 -34.12 38.89 -8.55
CA ALA A 917 -35.27 39.36 -7.77
C ALA A 917 -36.68 39.26 -8.41
N SER A 918 -36.99 38.17 -9.12
CA SER A 918 -38.36 37.84 -9.50
C SER A 918 -38.85 36.70 -8.61
N PRO A 919 -40.05 36.81 -8.01
CA PRO A 919 -40.58 35.87 -7.00
C PRO A 919 -40.84 34.43 -7.50
N ARG A 920 -40.30 34.03 -8.66
CA ARG A 920 -40.46 32.70 -9.27
C ARG A 920 -39.16 32.06 -9.83
N GLY A 921 -38.00 32.74 -9.75
CA GLY A 921 -36.67 32.17 -10.04
C GLY A 921 -36.55 31.30 -11.30
N TRP A 922 -35.74 30.24 -11.23
CA TRP A 922 -35.56 29.25 -12.29
C TRP A 922 -36.81 28.43 -12.64
N ALA A 923 -37.83 28.41 -11.78
CA ALA A 923 -39.11 27.75 -12.09
C ALA A 923 -39.97 28.56 -13.09
N ASN A 924 -39.60 29.81 -13.39
CA ASN A 924 -40.25 30.64 -14.40
C ASN A 924 -39.66 30.37 -15.80
N PRO A 925 -40.46 29.93 -16.79
CA PRO A 925 -39.94 29.64 -18.13
C PRO A 925 -39.32 30.84 -18.86
N LEU A 926 -39.65 32.09 -18.48
CA LEU A 926 -39.01 33.29 -19.06
C LEU A 926 -37.50 33.37 -18.79
N ILE A 927 -37.00 32.68 -17.74
CA ILE A 927 -35.57 32.64 -17.42
C ILE A 927 -34.73 32.07 -18.57
N VAL A 928 -35.33 31.20 -19.39
CA VAL A 928 -34.70 30.56 -20.54
C VAL A 928 -34.29 31.60 -21.59
N GLU A 929 -35.15 32.57 -21.89
CA GLU A 929 -34.83 33.65 -22.83
C GLU A 929 -33.84 34.64 -22.24
N TRP A 930 -34.04 35.02 -20.98
CA TRP A 930 -33.15 35.95 -20.30
C TRP A 930 -31.73 35.41 -20.19
N PHE A 931 -31.58 34.10 -19.95
CA PHE A 931 -30.29 33.44 -19.92
C PHE A 931 -29.63 33.38 -21.30
N ALA A 932 -30.41 33.16 -22.37
CA ALA A 932 -29.89 33.21 -23.73
C ALA A 932 -29.39 34.62 -24.11
N ASP A 933 -30.15 35.68 -23.74
CA ASP A 933 -29.73 37.07 -23.92
C ASP A 933 -28.45 37.40 -23.13
N TYR A 934 -28.37 36.89 -21.92
CA TYR A 934 -27.18 36.99 -21.08
C TYR A 934 -25.96 36.33 -21.74
N ALA A 935 -26.09 35.07 -22.18
CA ALA A 935 -25.04 34.33 -22.85
C ALA A 935 -24.57 35.05 -24.12
N ARG A 936 -25.49 35.63 -24.91
CA ARG A 936 -25.17 36.46 -26.07
C ARG A 936 -24.21 37.60 -25.72
N VAL A 937 -24.52 38.35 -24.66
CA VAL A 937 -23.68 39.46 -24.20
C VAL A 937 -22.31 38.96 -23.75
N ALA A 938 -22.25 37.86 -23.01
CA ALA A 938 -20.99 37.26 -22.58
C ALA A 938 -20.12 36.83 -23.78
N TYR A 939 -20.72 36.18 -24.78
CA TYR A 939 -20.03 35.76 -26.00
C TYR A 939 -19.57 36.96 -26.85
N ASP A 940 -20.38 38.01 -26.96
CA ASP A 940 -20.01 39.24 -27.65
C ASP A 940 -18.78 39.93 -27.00
N LEU A 941 -18.74 39.98 -25.67
CA LEU A 941 -17.70 40.70 -24.92
C LEU A 941 -16.39 39.91 -24.74
N PHE A 942 -16.48 38.59 -24.61
CA PHE A 942 -15.33 37.76 -24.19
C PHE A 942 -15.02 36.60 -25.14
N GLY A 943 -15.86 36.31 -26.14
CA GLY A 943 -15.67 35.16 -27.04
C GLY A 943 -14.38 35.22 -27.87
N ASP A 944 -13.85 36.41 -28.11
CA ASP A 944 -12.55 36.60 -28.78
C ASP A 944 -11.40 35.92 -28.02
N ARG A 945 -11.45 35.93 -26.68
CA ARG A 945 -10.41 35.40 -25.78
C ARG A 945 -10.78 34.07 -25.12
N ILE A 946 -12.05 33.86 -24.81
CA ILE A 946 -12.52 32.66 -24.10
C ILE A 946 -12.91 31.55 -25.07
N LYS A 947 -12.25 30.39 -24.90
CA LYS A 947 -12.42 29.22 -25.78
C LYS A 947 -13.10 28.03 -25.13
N SER A 948 -13.42 28.11 -23.85
CA SER A 948 -14.17 27.08 -23.15
C SER A 948 -15.18 27.72 -22.21
N TRP A 949 -16.43 27.30 -22.34
CA TRP A 949 -17.57 27.87 -21.64
C TRP A 949 -18.34 26.78 -20.90
N ILE A 950 -18.68 27.06 -19.64
CA ILE A 950 -19.69 26.33 -18.89
C ILE A 950 -20.89 27.26 -18.76
N THR A 951 -22.06 26.81 -19.20
CA THR A 951 -23.29 27.62 -19.17
C THR A 951 -23.82 27.75 -17.75
N ILE A 952 -24.01 26.61 -17.07
CA ILE A 952 -24.60 26.55 -15.73
C ILE A 952 -23.77 25.60 -14.88
N ASN A 953 -23.42 26.04 -13.67
CA ASN A 953 -22.79 25.21 -12.65
C ASN A 953 -23.83 24.56 -11.74
N GLU A 954 -23.74 23.25 -11.54
CA GLU A 954 -24.53 22.48 -10.57
C GLU A 954 -26.03 22.79 -10.61
N GLY A 955 -26.65 22.62 -11.78
CA GLY A 955 -28.08 22.86 -11.98
C GLY A 955 -28.96 22.14 -10.96
N LEU A 956 -28.58 20.91 -10.59
CA LEU A 956 -29.29 20.10 -9.59
C LEU A 956 -29.30 20.77 -8.20
N VAL A 957 -28.14 21.22 -7.71
CA VAL A 957 -28.02 21.94 -6.44
C VAL A 957 -28.75 23.27 -6.51
N THR A 958 -28.64 23.98 -7.63
CA THR A 958 -29.39 25.23 -7.83
C THR A 958 -30.90 25.03 -7.73
N CYS A 959 -31.42 23.90 -8.19
CA CYS A 959 -32.86 23.60 -8.16
C CYS A 959 -33.36 22.96 -6.85
N GLU A 960 -32.48 22.34 -6.07
CA GLU A 960 -32.85 21.68 -4.80
C GLU A 960 -32.46 22.48 -3.54
N ALA A 961 -31.40 23.28 -3.61
CA ALA A 961 -30.77 23.95 -2.47
C ALA A 961 -30.89 25.49 -2.47
N ALA A 962 -31.31 26.14 -3.57
CA ALA A 962 -31.24 27.59 -3.67
C ALA A 962 -32.25 28.33 -2.76
N ALA A 963 -31.70 29.07 -1.79
CA ALA A 963 -32.25 30.26 -1.14
C ALA A 963 -33.66 30.16 -0.51
N GLY A 964 -33.94 29.06 0.19
CA GLY A 964 -35.05 29.00 1.16
C GLY A 964 -36.45 28.80 0.57
N VAL A 965 -36.55 28.41 -0.71
CA VAL A 965 -37.83 28.00 -1.32
C VAL A 965 -37.83 26.48 -1.50
N TYR A 966 -38.02 25.74 -0.40
CA TYR A 966 -38.24 24.30 -0.45
C TYR A 966 -39.62 24.02 -1.06
N SER A 967 -39.70 23.79 -2.37
CA SER A 967 -40.87 23.15 -2.98
C SER A 967 -40.44 21.82 -3.58
N THR A 968 -40.42 20.79 -2.74
CA THR A 968 -40.14 19.42 -3.19
C THR A 968 -41.20 18.97 -4.20
N GLY A 969 -40.76 18.24 -5.22
CA GLY A 969 -41.64 17.45 -6.08
C GLY A 969 -42.39 18.17 -7.21
N PHE A 970 -42.34 19.50 -7.35
CA PHE A 970 -42.90 20.23 -8.51
C PHE A 970 -42.02 21.39 -8.98
N GLY A 971 -41.67 22.30 -8.07
CA GLY A 971 -40.86 23.47 -8.42
C GLY A 971 -39.41 23.09 -8.78
N SER A 972 -38.85 22.07 -8.10
CA SER A 972 -37.54 21.52 -8.46
C SER A 972 -37.54 20.93 -9.87
N TYR A 973 -38.55 20.15 -10.27
CA TYR A 973 -38.63 19.60 -11.63
C TYR A 973 -38.80 20.67 -12.71
N LEU A 974 -39.64 21.69 -12.46
CA LEU A 974 -39.77 22.83 -13.37
C LEU A 974 -38.47 23.62 -13.48
N CYS A 975 -37.74 23.80 -12.38
CA CYS A 975 -36.42 24.40 -12.36
C CYS A 975 -35.43 23.60 -13.22
N ASN A 976 -35.28 22.30 -12.98
CA ASN A 976 -34.38 21.43 -13.74
C ASN A 976 -34.71 21.44 -15.24
N LYS A 977 -36.00 21.42 -15.60
CA LYS A 977 -36.45 21.55 -16.99
C LYS A 977 -36.01 22.88 -17.62
N ASN A 978 -36.23 24.00 -16.94
CA ASN A 978 -35.86 25.32 -17.47
C ASN A 978 -34.34 25.51 -17.52
N VAL A 979 -33.58 24.96 -16.59
CA VAL A 979 -32.11 24.94 -16.63
C VAL A 979 -31.61 24.24 -17.89
N LEU A 980 -32.17 23.06 -18.22
CA LEU A 980 -31.84 22.33 -19.45
C LEU A 980 -32.17 23.13 -20.72
N LEU A 981 -33.35 23.76 -20.77
CA LEU A 981 -33.76 24.59 -21.91
C LEU A 981 -32.88 25.84 -22.06
N ALA A 982 -32.50 26.48 -20.96
CA ALA A 982 -31.62 27.63 -20.94
C ALA A 982 -30.21 27.28 -21.44
N HIS A 983 -29.64 26.17 -20.93
CA HIS A 983 -28.39 25.61 -21.41
C HIS A 983 -28.44 25.35 -22.93
N ALA A 984 -29.49 24.65 -23.39
CA ALA A 984 -29.64 24.29 -24.79
C ALA A 984 -29.70 25.52 -25.70
N LYS A 985 -30.48 26.55 -25.32
CA LYS A 985 -30.53 27.80 -26.09
C LYS A 985 -29.20 28.54 -26.14
N ALA A 986 -28.49 28.64 -25.02
CA ALA A 986 -27.18 29.28 -24.98
C ALA A 986 -26.16 28.52 -25.85
N TRP A 987 -26.18 27.19 -25.81
CA TRP A 987 -25.31 26.36 -26.63
C TRP A 987 -25.62 26.51 -28.12
N ARG A 988 -26.89 26.43 -28.53
CA ARG A 988 -27.32 26.60 -29.94
C ARG A 988 -26.96 27.98 -30.46
N LEU A 989 -27.18 29.02 -29.65
CA LEU A 989 -26.76 30.38 -29.95
C LEU A 989 -25.24 30.45 -30.21
N TYR A 990 -24.43 29.80 -29.37
CA TYR A 990 -22.99 29.76 -29.57
C TYR A 990 -22.62 29.01 -30.86
N ASP A 991 -23.14 27.80 -31.04
CA ASP A 991 -22.84 26.93 -32.18
C ASP A 991 -23.16 27.61 -33.52
N GLU A 992 -24.30 28.30 -33.60
CA GLU A 992 -24.76 28.97 -34.82
C GLU A 992 -24.03 30.30 -35.09
N GLN A 993 -23.84 31.14 -34.06
CA GLN A 993 -23.44 32.54 -34.27
C GLN A 993 -22.02 32.87 -33.84
N TYR A 994 -21.44 32.10 -32.92
CA TYR A 994 -20.18 32.45 -32.25
C TYR A 994 -19.07 31.43 -32.48
N LYS A 995 -19.38 30.14 -32.60
CA LYS A 995 -18.41 29.10 -32.91
C LYS A 995 -17.71 29.34 -34.25
N PRO A 996 -18.40 29.79 -35.33
CA PRO A 996 -17.71 30.17 -36.57
C PRO A 996 -16.81 31.41 -36.42
N LYS A 997 -17.12 32.31 -35.46
CA LYS A 997 -16.34 33.53 -35.21
C LYS A 997 -15.11 33.28 -34.33
N TYR A 998 -15.27 32.43 -33.32
CA TYR A 998 -14.33 32.35 -32.20
C TYR A 998 -13.76 30.96 -31.92
N GLY A 999 -14.40 29.90 -32.42
CA GLY A 999 -13.89 28.52 -32.35
C GLY A 999 -13.81 27.89 -30.96
N GLY A 1000 -14.56 28.38 -29.96
CA GLY A 1000 -14.59 27.79 -28.62
C GLY A 1000 -15.52 26.58 -28.48
N LYS A 1001 -15.56 26.01 -27.27
CA LYS A 1001 -16.41 24.89 -26.85
C LYS A 1001 -17.34 25.29 -25.71
N VAL A 1002 -18.54 24.74 -25.67
CA VAL A 1002 -19.58 25.02 -24.68
C VAL A 1002 -20.14 23.72 -24.08
N SER A 1003 -20.34 23.70 -22.77
CA SER A 1003 -21.02 22.62 -22.05
C SER A 1003 -21.74 23.15 -20.79
N MET A 1004 -22.18 22.25 -19.92
CA MET A 1004 -22.66 22.52 -18.56
C MET A 1004 -22.07 21.53 -17.57
N THR A 1005 -21.96 21.93 -16.29
CA THR A 1005 -21.50 21.04 -15.21
C THR A 1005 -22.65 20.67 -14.29
N THR A 1006 -22.58 19.48 -13.72
CA THR A 1006 -23.41 19.10 -12.58
C THR A 1006 -22.58 18.33 -11.57
N ILE A 1007 -22.96 18.43 -10.29
CA ILE A 1007 -22.43 17.56 -9.26
C ILE A 1007 -23.00 16.16 -9.43
N ILE A 1008 -22.12 15.16 -9.33
CA ILE A 1008 -22.51 13.76 -9.38
C ILE A 1008 -21.77 13.01 -8.28
N MET A 1009 -22.52 12.39 -7.38
CA MET A 1009 -21.97 11.46 -6.40
C MET A 1009 -22.01 10.06 -6.97
N TRP A 1010 -20.95 9.27 -6.75
CA TRP A 1010 -21.04 7.84 -6.99
C TRP A 1010 -21.88 7.21 -5.88
N VAL A 1011 -22.80 6.32 -6.24
CA VAL A 1011 -23.59 5.57 -5.26
C VAL A 1011 -23.40 4.09 -5.47
N GLN A 1012 -23.30 3.38 -4.35
CA GLN A 1012 -23.12 1.94 -4.31
C GLN A 1012 -24.25 1.32 -3.49
N ALA A 1013 -24.76 0.17 -3.92
CA ALA A 1013 -25.76 -0.55 -3.16
C ALA A 1013 -25.16 -1.04 -1.82
N HIS A 1014 -25.89 -0.87 -0.73
CA HIS A 1014 -25.48 -1.40 0.58
C HIS A 1014 -25.40 -2.95 0.58
N SER A 1015 -26.19 -3.60 -0.27
CA SER A 1015 -26.22 -5.04 -0.50
C SER A 1015 -26.83 -5.32 -1.88
N GLU A 1016 -26.67 -6.54 -2.41
CA GLU A 1016 -27.17 -6.92 -3.74
C GLU A 1016 -28.67 -6.62 -3.95
N GLU A 1017 -29.49 -6.69 -2.90
CA GLU A 1017 -30.93 -6.39 -2.98
C GLU A 1017 -31.24 -4.92 -3.34
N TYR A 1018 -30.29 -4.00 -3.14
CA TYR A 1018 -30.46 -2.57 -3.41
C TYR A 1018 -29.78 -2.11 -4.72
N GLU A 1019 -29.30 -3.03 -5.56
CA GLU A 1019 -28.64 -2.66 -6.83
C GLU A 1019 -29.54 -1.86 -7.78
N ASP A 1020 -30.79 -2.30 -7.97
CA ASP A 1020 -31.78 -1.56 -8.78
C ASP A 1020 -32.09 -0.18 -8.19
N LEU A 1021 -32.11 -0.08 -6.86
CA LEU A 1021 -32.35 1.19 -6.16
C LEU A 1021 -31.15 2.13 -6.34
N ALA A 1022 -29.92 1.62 -6.25
CA ALA A 1022 -28.71 2.40 -6.48
C ALA A 1022 -28.63 2.94 -7.92
N GLU A 1023 -28.97 2.12 -8.93
CA GLU A 1023 -29.05 2.58 -10.32
C GLU A 1023 -30.16 3.64 -10.49
N LEU A 1024 -31.33 3.48 -9.86
CA LEU A 1024 -32.37 4.50 -9.90
C LEU A 1024 -31.91 5.82 -9.27
N VAL A 1025 -31.15 5.78 -8.17
CA VAL A 1025 -30.53 6.96 -7.54
C VAL A 1025 -29.50 7.61 -8.46
N LEU A 1026 -28.66 6.84 -9.18
CA LEU A 1026 -27.74 7.39 -10.19
C LEU A 1026 -28.51 8.09 -11.32
N GLN A 1027 -29.59 7.50 -11.82
CA GLN A 1027 -30.42 8.12 -12.85
C GLN A 1027 -31.15 9.38 -12.34
N MET A 1028 -31.54 9.39 -11.06
CA MET A 1028 -32.18 10.55 -10.44
C MET A 1028 -31.21 11.72 -10.22
N SER A 1029 -29.94 11.43 -9.91
CA SER A 1029 -28.93 12.46 -9.63
C SER A 1029 -28.13 12.87 -10.87
N ALA A 1030 -27.49 11.93 -11.54
CA ALA A 1030 -26.77 12.18 -12.78
C ALA A 1030 -27.72 12.24 -13.98
N GLY A 1031 -28.56 11.21 -14.12
CA GLY A 1031 -29.35 10.97 -15.33
C GLY A 1031 -30.31 12.10 -15.71
N LEU A 1032 -30.87 12.87 -14.76
CA LEU A 1032 -31.76 14.00 -15.06
C LEU A 1032 -31.15 15.00 -16.05
N TYR A 1033 -29.85 15.26 -15.93
CA TYR A 1033 -29.12 16.11 -16.86
C TYR A 1033 -28.44 15.30 -17.95
N SER A 1034 -27.78 14.21 -17.56
CA SER A 1034 -26.93 13.43 -18.45
C SER A 1034 -27.72 12.74 -19.56
N HIS A 1035 -28.89 12.19 -19.23
CA HIS A 1035 -29.75 11.55 -20.21
C HIS A 1035 -30.33 12.56 -21.20
N ALA A 1036 -30.77 13.73 -20.73
CA ALA A 1036 -31.36 14.74 -21.59
C ALA A 1036 -30.38 15.27 -22.66
N ILE A 1037 -29.12 15.47 -22.27
CA ILE A 1037 -28.09 16.10 -23.13
C ILE A 1037 -27.29 15.08 -23.94
N TYR A 1038 -26.85 13.98 -23.32
CA TYR A 1038 -25.81 13.09 -23.87
C TYR A 1038 -26.34 11.75 -24.38
N SER A 1039 -27.56 11.34 -24.02
CA SER A 1039 -28.14 10.09 -24.55
C SER A 1039 -28.53 10.23 -26.03
N LYS A 1040 -28.74 9.08 -26.68
CA LYS A 1040 -29.22 9.07 -28.07
C LYS A 1040 -30.71 9.36 -28.16
N GLU A 1041 -31.44 9.20 -27.08
CA GLU A 1041 -32.88 9.34 -26.99
C GLU A 1041 -33.28 10.77 -26.62
N GLY A 1042 -32.52 11.41 -25.72
CA GLY A 1042 -32.87 12.68 -25.08
C GLY A 1042 -34.00 12.52 -24.06
N GLY A 1043 -34.48 13.65 -23.52
CA GLY A 1043 -35.53 13.65 -22.50
C GLY A 1043 -35.11 13.07 -21.14
N TRP A 1044 -36.08 12.81 -20.27
CA TRP A 1044 -35.83 12.25 -18.94
C TRP A 1044 -35.39 10.78 -19.00
N PRO A 1045 -34.62 10.28 -18.02
CA PRO A 1045 -34.35 8.85 -17.90
C PRO A 1045 -35.66 8.03 -17.81
N PRO A 1046 -35.84 6.98 -18.63
CA PRO A 1046 -37.09 6.20 -18.63
C PRO A 1046 -37.44 5.56 -17.28
N SER A 1047 -36.42 5.16 -16.50
CA SER A 1047 -36.60 4.59 -15.16
C SER A 1047 -37.18 5.62 -14.18
N VAL A 1048 -36.67 6.85 -14.22
CA VAL A 1048 -37.13 7.97 -13.38
C VAL A 1048 -38.52 8.41 -13.80
N GLU A 1049 -38.76 8.60 -15.10
CA GLU A 1049 -40.07 9.04 -15.62
C GLU A 1049 -41.17 8.03 -15.24
N LYS A 1050 -40.92 6.74 -15.44
CA LYS A 1050 -41.84 5.67 -15.04
C LYS A 1050 -42.11 5.70 -13.55
N TYR A 1051 -41.06 5.74 -12.72
CA TYR A 1051 -41.21 5.71 -11.27
C TYR A 1051 -42.02 6.90 -10.75
N ILE A 1052 -41.69 8.12 -11.20
CA ILE A 1052 -42.39 9.33 -10.75
C ILE A 1052 -43.82 9.39 -11.26
N ALA A 1053 -44.11 8.91 -12.47
CA ALA A 1053 -45.48 8.82 -12.98
C ALA A 1053 -46.34 7.86 -12.13
N GLU A 1054 -45.80 6.68 -11.80
CA GLU A 1054 -46.48 5.72 -10.95
C GLU A 1054 -46.68 6.25 -9.52
N LYS A 1055 -45.66 6.92 -8.95
CA LYS A 1055 -45.78 7.57 -7.63
C LYS A 1055 -46.81 8.69 -7.63
N SER A 1056 -46.80 9.55 -8.64
CA SER A 1056 -47.76 10.64 -8.80
C SER A 1056 -49.20 10.11 -8.85
N ALA A 1057 -49.42 8.99 -9.56
CA ALA A 1057 -50.72 8.33 -9.60
C ALA A 1057 -51.13 7.75 -8.24
N ARG A 1058 -50.20 7.11 -7.50
CA ARG A 1058 -50.44 6.61 -6.14
C ARG A 1058 -50.80 7.73 -5.16
N GLU A 1059 -50.23 8.92 -5.33
CA GLU A 1059 -50.49 10.11 -4.51
C GLU A 1059 -51.74 10.89 -4.95
N GLY A 1060 -52.45 10.44 -6.00
CA GLY A 1060 -53.70 11.03 -6.47
C GLY A 1060 -53.56 12.22 -7.43
N TYR A 1061 -52.37 12.46 -7.98
CA TYR A 1061 -52.19 13.49 -9.01
C TYR A 1061 -52.74 13.01 -10.37
N THR A 1062 -53.46 13.89 -11.07
CA THR A 1062 -54.05 13.59 -12.39
C THR A 1062 -53.03 13.54 -13.53
N ARG A 1063 -51.79 13.96 -13.26
CA ARG A 1063 -50.64 13.94 -14.17
C ARG A 1063 -49.36 13.76 -13.38
N SER A 1064 -48.30 13.28 -14.03
CA SER A 1064 -46.96 13.20 -13.42
C SER A 1064 -46.53 14.57 -12.90
N ARG A 1065 -45.88 14.57 -11.73
CA ARG A 1065 -45.26 15.78 -11.17
C ARG A 1065 -43.98 16.17 -11.90
N LEU A 1066 -43.30 15.21 -12.54
CA LEU A 1066 -42.21 15.45 -13.48
C LEU A 1066 -42.79 15.92 -14.82
N PRO A 1067 -42.59 17.18 -15.25
CA PRO A 1067 -43.16 17.70 -16.48
C PRO A 1067 -42.53 17.01 -17.70
N PRO A 1068 -43.31 16.50 -18.67
CA PRO A 1068 -42.75 15.89 -19.86
C PRO A 1068 -42.06 16.94 -20.73
N PHE A 1069 -41.08 16.49 -21.53
CA PHE A 1069 -40.56 17.28 -22.64
C PHE A 1069 -41.44 17.09 -23.88
N THR A 1070 -41.64 18.15 -24.67
CA THR A 1070 -42.14 18.01 -26.03
C THR A 1070 -41.03 17.52 -26.95
N ASP A 1071 -41.37 16.95 -28.11
CA ASP A 1071 -40.37 16.52 -29.10
C ASP A 1071 -39.45 17.68 -29.52
N GLU A 1072 -40.01 18.90 -29.65
CA GLU A 1072 -39.27 20.13 -29.95
C GLU A 1072 -38.26 20.49 -28.85
N GLU A 1073 -38.63 20.30 -27.57
CA GLU A 1073 -37.73 20.54 -26.44
C GLU A 1073 -36.63 19.48 -26.37
N ILE A 1074 -36.97 18.21 -26.65
CA ILE A 1074 -35.98 17.13 -26.75
C ILE A 1074 -34.96 17.44 -27.84
N ASP A 1075 -35.43 17.80 -29.03
CA ASP A 1075 -34.56 18.14 -30.16
C ASP A 1075 -33.70 19.38 -29.88
N LEU A 1076 -34.25 20.35 -29.12
CA LEU A 1076 -33.49 21.52 -28.70
C LEU A 1076 -32.31 21.14 -27.79
N ILE A 1077 -32.54 20.28 -26.79
CA ILE A 1077 -31.57 19.91 -25.72
C ILE A 1077 -30.60 18.81 -26.15
N LYS A 1078 -31.07 17.80 -26.87
CA LYS A 1078 -30.26 16.64 -27.19
C LYS A 1078 -29.04 17.02 -28.03
N GLY A 1079 -27.87 16.60 -27.56
CA GLY A 1079 -26.59 16.86 -28.23
C GLY A 1079 -26.05 18.28 -28.04
N THR A 1080 -26.54 19.08 -27.10
CA THR A 1080 -26.02 20.43 -26.84
C THR A 1080 -24.75 20.44 -25.98
N PHE A 1081 -23.74 19.68 -26.38
CA PHE A 1081 -22.46 19.62 -25.65
C PHE A 1081 -21.29 19.51 -26.61
N ASP A 1082 -20.18 20.17 -26.28
CA ASP A 1082 -18.89 19.94 -26.95
C ASP A 1082 -17.96 19.01 -26.14
N PHE A 1083 -18.26 18.79 -24.86
CA PHE A 1083 -17.59 17.89 -23.92
C PHE A 1083 -18.52 17.61 -22.73
N TYR A 1084 -18.29 16.53 -21.99
CA TYR A 1084 -19.00 16.22 -20.75
C TYR A 1084 -18.26 16.83 -19.56
N ALA A 1085 -18.93 17.67 -18.77
CA ALA A 1085 -18.33 18.34 -17.62
C ALA A 1085 -19.00 17.88 -16.32
N LEU A 1086 -18.22 17.53 -15.29
CA LEU A 1086 -18.73 17.08 -14.00
C LEU A 1086 -17.97 17.66 -12.80
N ASN A 1087 -18.68 17.76 -11.69
CA ASN A 1087 -18.11 18.01 -10.36
C ASN A 1087 -18.24 16.72 -9.54
N TYR A 1088 -17.17 16.28 -8.89
CA TYR A 1088 -17.16 15.08 -8.05
C TYR A 1088 -16.44 15.38 -6.74
N TYR A 1089 -16.99 14.87 -5.63
CA TYR A 1089 -16.41 15.06 -4.30
C TYR A 1089 -16.40 13.81 -3.43
N THR A 1090 -17.46 12.98 -3.51
CA THR A 1090 -17.71 11.92 -2.54
C THR A 1090 -18.62 10.83 -3.10
N SER A 1091 -18.80 9.76 -2.31
CA SER A 1091 -19.68 8.63 -2.61
C SER A 1091 -20.62 8.30 -1.45
N ARG A 1092 -21.67 7.49 -1.72
CA ARG A 1092 -22.64 7.00 -0.72
C ARG A 1092 -23.04 5.55 -0.92
N LEU A 1093 -23.37 4.86 0.17
CA LEU A 1093 -24.15 3.63 0.15
C LEU A 1093 -25.64 3.95 0.06
N VAL A 1094 -26.39 3.11 -0.64
CA VAL A 1094 -27.84 3.25 -0.84
C VAL A 1094 -28.57 2.02 -0.32
N ARG A 1095 -29.65 2.25 0.42
CA ARG A 1095 -30.64 1.24 0.82
C ARG A 1095 -32.04 1.86 0.95
N SER A 1096 -33.05 1.02 1.15
CA SER A 1096 -34.37 1.51 1.57
C SER A 1096 -34.36 1.98 3.04
N PRO A 1097 -35.12 3.03 3.40
CA PRO A 1097 -35.30 3.42 4.79
C PRO A 1097 -36.13 2.39 5.56
N LYS A 1098 -35.81 2.19 6.83
CA LYS A 1098 -36.58 1.34 7.75
C LYS A 1098 -37.88 2.06 8.16
N GLU A 1099 -38.87 1.30 8.61
CA GLU A 1099 -40.14 1.87 9.08
C GLU A 1099 -39.90 2.91 10.20
N GLY A 1100 -40.39 4.13 10.00
CA GLY A 1100 -40.19 5.25 10.93
C GLY A 1100 -38.82 5.94 10.87
N GLU A 1101 -37.89 5.46 10.03
CA GLU A 1101 -36.59 6.11 9.79
C GLU A 1101 -36.80 7.38 8.94
N LYS A 1102 -36.22 8.50 9.39
CA LYS A 1102 -36.27 9.75 8.63
C LYS A 1102 -35.17 9.75 7.57
N ILE A 1103 -35.57 10.05 6.34
CA ILE A 1103 -34.65 10.40 5.26
C ILE A 1103 -34.11 11.80 5.58
N GLY A 1104 -32.78 11.99 5.56
CA GLY A 1104 -32.12 13.22 6.05
C GLY A 1104 -32.36 14.46 5.17
N ASP A 1105 -32.01 15.65 5.67
CA ASP A 1105 -32.48 16.92 5.10
C ASP A 1105 -31.57 17.56 4.01
N TRP A 1106 -30.37 17.03 3.68
CA TRP A 1106 -29.44 17.72 2.75
C TRP A 1106 -28.35 16.86 2.09
N PRO A 1107 -28.04 17.11 0.80
CA PRO A 1107 -28.96 17.17 -0.34
C PRO A 1107 -29.16 15.75 -0.88
N LEU A 1108 -30.40 15.28 -0.82
CA LEU A 1108 -30.79 13.94 -1.23
C LEU A 1108 -31.56 14.05 -2.55
N TYR A 1109 -30.82 14.15 -3.65
CA TYR A 1109 -31.25 14.31 -5.05
C TYR A 1109 -32.47 13.46 -5.45
N GLY A 1110 -33.67 13.90 -5.08
CA GLY A 1110 -34.90 13.11 -5.18
C GLY A 1110 -34.92 11.79 -4.40
N CYS A 1111 -34.08 11.56 -3.38
CA CYS A 1111 -34.10 10.27 -2.66
C CYS A 1111 -35.38 10.09 -1.83
N GLU A 1112 -35.92 11.17 -1.27
CA GLU A 1112 -37.29 11.16 -0.71
C GLU A 1112 -38.32 10.80 -1.79
N GLU A 1113 -38.08 11.22 -3.04
CA GLU A 1113 -38.98 10.93 -4.13
C GLU A 1113 -39.01 9.45 -4.46
N ILE A 1114 -37.87 8.77 -4.39
CA ILE A 1114 -37.74 7.35 -4.74
C ILE A 1114 -37.63 6.39 -3.53
N ASN A 1115 -37.87 6.88 -2.32
CA ASN A 1115 -37.77 6.13 -1.07
C ASN A 1115 -36.40 5.47 -0.87
N ALA A 1116 -35.34 6.24 -1.13
CA ALA A 1116 -33.95 5.83 -0.93
C ALA A 1116 -33.33 6.58 0.26
N LEU A 1117 -32.49 5.87 1.01
CA LEU A 1117 -31.61 6.45 2.02
C LEU A 1117 -30.17 6.34 1.53
N MET A 1118 -29.48 7.48 1.49
CA MET A 1118 -28.04 7.55 1.22
C MET A 1118 -27.30 7.70 2.55
N GLU A 1119 -26.37 6.80 2.84
CA GLU A 1119 -25.55 6.82 4.04
C GLU A 1119 -24.06 6.64 3.71
N PRO A 1120 -23.14 7.20 4.50
CA PRO A 1120 -21.72 6.92 4.33
C PRO A 1120 -21.44 5.45 4.68
N ALA A 1121 -20.47 4.84 4.00
CA ALA A 1121 -19.96 3.55 4.48
C ALA A 1121 -19.18 3.78 5.79
N PRO A 1122 -19.34 2.92 6.81
CA PRO A 1122 -18.63 3.06 8.10
C PRO A 1122 -17.10 3.17 7.97
N GLU A 1123 -16.54 2.60 6.92
CA GLU A 1123 -15.11 2.56 6.63
C GLU A 1123 -14.58 3.77 5.85
N TRP A 1124 -15.44 4.64 5.30
CA TRP A 1124 -15.00 5.79 4.51
C TRP A 1124 -14.67 6.99 5.41
N PRO A 1125 -13.45 7.56 5.35
CA PRO A 1125 -13.06 8.68 6.20
C PRO A 1125 -13.95 9.92 5.98
N PRO A 1126 -14.52 10.52 7.04
CA PRO A 1126 -15.21 11.79 6.94
C PRO A 1126 -14.23 12.95 6.82
N THR A 1127 -14.67 14.07 6.22
CA THR A 1127 -13.94 15.34 6.27
C THR A 1127 -14.59 16.32 7.25
N SER A 1128 -14.07 17.54 7.35
CA SER A 1128 -14.71 18.59 8.17
C SER A 1128 -16.12 18.96 7.68
N SER A 1129 -16.39 18.74 6.39
CA SER A 1129 -17.73 18.90 5.85
C SER A 1129 -18.54 17.64 6.10
N LYS A 1130 -19.66 17.80 6.80
CA LYS A 1130 -20.55 16.69 7.20
C LYS A 1130 -21.08 15.84 6.04
N TRP A 1131 -21.07 16.39 4.82
CA TRP A 1131 -21.53 15.70 3.63
C TRP A 1131 -20.40 15.08 2.80
N LEU A 1132 -19.13 15.27 3.13
CA LEU A 1132 -18.03 14.82 2.28
C LEU A 1132 -17.23 13.72 2.99
N PHE A 1133 -17.21 12.55 2.36
CA PHE A 1133 -16.47 11.34 2.76
C PHE A 1133 -15.50 10.93 1.66
N GLU A 1134 -14.33 10.47 2.04
CA GLU A 1134 -13.27 10.07 1.11
C GLU A 1134 -13.50 8.65 0.58
N TYR A 1135 -13.79 8.55 -0.72
CA TYR A 1135 -13.83 7.29 -1.45
C TYR A 1135 -13.34 7.53 -2.89
N PRO A 1136 -12.03 7.43 -3.13
CA PRO A 1136 -11.44 7.84 -4.41
C PRO A 1136 -11.90 6.94 -5.57
N GLU A 1137 -12.07 5.64 -5.35
CA GLU A 1137 -12.52 4.68 -6.38
C GLU A 1137 -13.90 5.04 -6.94
N GLY A 1138 -14.72 5.75 -6.18
CA GLY A 1138 -16.02 6.26 -6.64
C GLY A 1138 -15.89 7.16 -7.87
N LEU A 1139 -14.83 7.97 -7.98
CA LEU A 1139 -14.59 8.82 -9.15
C LEU A 1139 -14.35 7.99 -10.41
N ARG A 1140 -13.47 6.97 -10.33
CA ARG A 1140 -13.17 6.06 -11.44
C ARG A 1140 -14.42 5.27 -11.85
N ARG A 1141 -15.18 4.76 -10.87
CA ARG A 1141 -16.43 4.03 -11.10
C ARG A 1141 -17.48 4.91 -11.78
N LEU A 1142 -17.63 6.16 -11.34
CA LEU A 1142 -18.52 7.12 -11.98
C LEU A 1142 -18.12 7.40 -13.42
N LEU A 1143 -16.84 7.68 -13.69
CA LEU A 1143 -16.33 7.91 -15.05
C LEU A 1143 -16.60 6.71 -15.97
N SER A 1144 -16.38 5.50 -15.46
CA SER A 1144 -16.70 4.26 -16.17
C SER A 1144 -18.21 4.10 -16.42
N TRP A 1145 -19.06 4.43 -15.45
CA TRP A 1145 -20.52 4.39 -15.58
C TRP A 1145 -21.01 5.41 -16.62
N LEU A 1146 -20.47 6.64 -16.62
CA LEU A 1146 -20.79 7.66 -17.60
C LEU A 1146 -20.40 7.21 -19.02
N LYS A 1147 -19.18 6.69 -19.19
CA LYS A 1147 -18.72 6.13 -20.48
C LYS A 1147 -19.61 4.99 -20.96
N LYS A 1148 -20.03 4.09 -20.06
CA LYS A 1148 -20.93 2.99 -20.38
C LYS A 1148 -22.31 3.48 -20.87
N ASN A 1149 -22.88 4.49 -20.23
CA ASN A 1149 -24.23 4.95 -20.51
C ASN A 1149 -24.32 5.99 -21.64
N TYR A 1150 -23.31 6.84 -21.79
CA TYR A 1150 -23.34 7.99 -22.71
C TYR A 1150 -22.21 7.97 -23.76
N GLY A 1151 -21.34 6.97 -23.72
CA GLY A 1151 -20.28 6.76 -24.69
C GLY A 1151 -18.95 7.43 -24.32
N ASP A 1152 -17.94 7.21 -25.17
CA ASP A 1152 -16.58 7.70 -24.97
C ASP A 1152 -16.41 9.12 -25.52
N VAL A 1153 -17.02 10.09 -24.83
CA VAL A 1153 -16.90 11.52 -25.12
C VAL A 1153 -15.72 12.14 -24.37
N GLU A 1154 -15.38 13.39 -24.66
CA GLU A 1154 -14.40 14.15 -23.88
C GLU A 1154 -14.96 14.44 -22.48
N TYR A 1155 -14.39 13.85 -21.44
CA TYR A 1155 -14.76 14.11 -20.04
C TYR A 1155 -13.83 15.15 -19.40
N ARG A 1156 -14.41 16.05 -18.62
CA ARG A 1156 -13.73 17.15 -17.93
C ARG A 1156 -14.20 17.25 -16.48
N ILE A 1157 -13.27 17.08 -15.54
CA ILE A 1157 -13.55 17.25 -14.11
C ILE A 1157 -13.35 18.72 -13.78
N MET A 1158 -14.45 19.41 -13.47
CA MET A 1158 -14.48 20.86 -13.29
C MET A 1158 -14.42 21.29 -11.82
N GLU A 1159 -14.72 20.37 -10.88
CA GLU A 1159 -14.47 20.52 -9.44
C GLU A 1159 -14.17 19.14 -8.82
N ASN A 1160 -13.12 19.09 -8.01
CA ASN A 1160 -12.84 18.02 -7.05
C ASN A 1160 -11.98 18.60 -5.92
N GLY A 1161 -12.33 18.35 -4.65
CA GLY A 1161 -11.71 19.06 -3.54
C GLY A 1161 -12.01 18.50 -2.15
N TYR A 1162 -11.23 18.96 -1.17
CA TYR A 1162 -11.26 18.49 0.22
C TYR A 1162 -11.52 19.64 1.21
N ALA A 1163 -12.47 19.43 2.12
CA ALA A 1163 -12.88 20.40 3.13
C ALA A 1163 -12.13 20.21 4.46
N SER A 1164 -11.51 21.28 4.96
CA SER A 1164 -10.97 21.38 6.33
C SER A 1164 -11.66 22.50 7.11
N ASP A 1165 -11.84 22.35 8.43
CA ASP A 1165 -12.26 23.45 9.31
C ASP A 1165 -11.06 24.21 9.89
N LYS A 1166 -9.86 23.61 9.82
CA LYS A 1166 -8.61 24.16 10.33
C LYS A 1166 -7.90 25.03 9.30
N ARG A 1167 -7.33 26.13 9.80
CA ARG A 1167 -6.40 26.99 9.06
C ARG A 1167 -4.98 26.40 9.12
N ASP A 1168 -4.78 25.23 8.52
CA ASP A 1168 -3.50 24.52 8.51
C ASP A 1168 -2.75 24.69 7.18
N LEU A 1169 -1.60 25.35 7.19
CA LEU A 1169 -0.77 25.47 5.99
C LEU A 1169 -0.12 24.15 5.56
N ASN A 1170 -0.03 23.17 6.47
CA ASN A 1170 0.44 21.82 6.17
C ASN A 1170 -0.73 20.83 6.12
N ASP A 1171 -1.57 20.97 5.11
CA ASP A 1171 -2.82 20.24 4.92
C ASP A 1171 -2.63 18.84 4.30
N VAL A 1172 -1.97 17.95 5.05
CA VAL A 1172 -1.64 16.58 4.63
C VAL A 1172 -2.85 15.75 4.18
N ASP A 1173 -4.01 15.93 4.81
CA ASP A 1173 -5.24 15.22 4.41
C ASP A 1173 -5.72 15.66 3.02
N ARG A 1174 -5.57 16.96 2.68
CA ARG A 1174 -5.90 17.48 1.36
C ARG A 1174 -4.90 17.00 0.31
N VAL A 1175 -3.61 16.89 0.66
CA VAL A 1175 -2.60 16.26 -0.19
C VAL A 1175 -2.97 14.81 -0.47
N HIS A 1176 -3.33 14.05 0.56
CA HIS A 1176 -3.77 12.65 0.42
C HIS A 1176 -4.99 12.54 -0.51
N TYR A 1177 -6.01 13.36 -0.29
CA TYR A 1177 -7.22 13.39 -1.12
C TYR A 1177 -6.90 13.65 -2.60
N TYR A 1178 -6.12 14.70 -2.90
CA TYR A 1178 -5.75 15.00 -4.29
C TYR A 1178 -4.93 13.88 -4.91
N LYS A 1179 -3.99 13.30 -4.16
CA LYS A 1179 -3.17 12.18 -4.61
C LYS A 1179 -4.03 10.97 -4.99
N THR A 1180 -4.89 10.52 -4.08
CA THR A 1180 -5.72 9.33 -4.30
C THR A 1180 -6.73 9.54 -5.43
N HIS A 1181 -7.35 10.73 -5.53
CA HIS A 1181 -8.33 11.01 -6.59
C HIS A 1181 -7.66 11.20 -7.96
N LEU A 1182 -6.52 11.89 -8.05
CA LEU A 1182 -5.79 12.02 -9.31
C LEU A 1182 -5.26 10.66 -9.79
N GLU A 1183 -4.88 9.76 -8.88
CA GLU A 1183 -4.58 8.37 -9.21
C GLU A 1183 -5.77 7.66 -9.86
N GLN A 1184 -6.98 7.84 -9.34
CA GLN A 1184 -8.20 7.27 -9.93
C GLN A 1184 -8.55 7.88 -11.29
N VAL A 1185 -8.24 9.16 -11.52
CA VAL A 1185 -8.35 9.78 -12.85
C VAL A 1185 -7.32 9.17 -13.82
N TYR A 1186 -6.07 9.01 -13.37
CA TYR A 1186 -5.02 8.39 -14.17
C TYR A 1186 -5.35 6.93 -14.52
N LEU A 1187 -5.90 6.17 -13.57
CA LEU A 1187 -6.43 4.81 -13.77
C LEU A 1187 -7.58 4.81 -14.80
N ALA A 1188 -8.53 5.74 -14.69
CA ALA A 1188 -9.63 5.85 -15.64
C ALA A 1188 -9.12 6.11 -17.07
N ILE A 1189 -8.09 6.95 -17.22
CA ILE A 1189 -7.48 7.24 -18.53
C ILE A 1189 -6.71 6.03 -19.07
N THR A 1190 -5.85 5.43 -18.24
CA THR A 1190 -4.85 4.45 -18.70
C THR A 1190 -5.35 3.02 -18.73
N GLU A 1191 -6.25 2.65 -17.82
CA GLU A 1191 -6.77 1.28 -17.72
C GLU A 1191 -8.20 1.16 -18.26
N ASP A 1192 -9.07 2.11 -17.92
CA ASP A 1192 -10.48 2.07 -18.35
C ASP A 1192 -10.68 2.75 -19.72
N ASN A 1193 -9.60 3.32 -20.27
CA ASN A 1193 -9.54 4.04 -21.53
C ASN A 1193 -10.60 5.15 -21.63
N VAL A 1194 -10.92 5.82 -20.52
CA VAL A 1194 -11.87 6.94 -20.48
C VAL A 1194 -11.15 8.20 -20.98
N ASN A 1195 -11.75 8.91 -21.94
CA ASN A 1195 -11.18 10.14 -22.50
C ASN A 1195 -11.32 11.36 -21.56
N VAL A 1196 -10.66 11.31 -20.40
CA VAL A 1196 -10.58 12.44 -19.46
C VAL A 1196 -9.46 13.37 -19.90
N THR A 1197 -9.78 14.65 -20.11
CA THR A 1197 -8.85 15.63 -20.70
C THR A 1197 -8.46 16.77 -19.78
N CYS A 1198 -9.21 17.00 -18.71
CA CYS A 1198 -8.82 17.99 -17.70
C CYS A 1198 -9.31 17.64 -16.30
N TYR A 1199 -8.62 18.24 -15.33
CA TYR A 1199 -8.95 18.20 -13.91
C TYR A 1199 -8.79 19.58 -13.31
N THR A 1200 -9.78 20.00 -12.52
CA THR A 1200 -9.79 21.31 -11.86
C THR A 1200 -9.97 21.16 -10.35
N ALA A 1201 -8.97 21.61 -9.59
CA ALA A 1201 -8.99 21.61 -8.13
C ALA A 1201 -10.03 22.60 -7.59
N TRP A 1202 -10.88 22.13 -6.67
CA TRP A 1202 -11.76 22.98 -5.87
C TRP A 1202 -11.13 23.17 -4.48
N THR A 1203 -10.58 24.34 -4.17
CA THR A 1203 -10.59 25.63 -4.92
C THR A 1203 -9.20 26.24 -4.93
N LEU A 1204 -8.95 27.24 -5.79
CA LEU A 1204 -7.69 28.00 -5.74
C LEU A 1204 -7.53 28.66 -4.36
N LEU A 1205 -8.54 29.40 -3.91
CA LEU A 1205 -8.53 30.15 -2.65
C LEU A 1205 -9.52 29.56 -1.66
N ASP A 1206 -9.20 29.60 -0.37
CA ASP A 1206 -10.24 29.59 0.65
C ASP A 1206 -11.21 30.73 0.39
N ASN A 1207 -12.50 30.45 0.51
CA ASN A 1207 -13.55 31.33 0.04
C ASN A 1207 -14.78 31.29 0.96
N PHE A 1208 -15.84 32.05 0.62
CA PHE A 1208 -17.12 31.96 1.33
C PHE A 1208 -17.88 30.70 0.87
N GLU A 1209 -17.92 29.66 1.71
CA GLU A 1209 -18.47 28.33 1.39
C GLU A 1209 -19.97 28.26 1.74
N TRP A 1210 -20.75 29.12 1.08
CA TRP A 1210 -22.22 29.12 1.13
C TRP A 1210 -22.77 29.08 2.56
N GLY A 1211 -23.56 28.07 2.93
CA GLY A 1211 -24.14 27.92 4.27
C GLY A 1211 -23.12 27.68 5.39
N ASN A 1212 -21.88 27.30 5.06
CA ASN A 1212 -20.80 27.14 6.03
C ASN A 1212 -20.04 28.44 6.31
N GLY A 1213 -20.30 29.52 5.57
CA GLY A 1213 -19.56 30.78 5.71
C GLY A 1213 -18.07 30.57 5.46
N TYR A 1214 -17.21 31.10 6.33
CA TYR A 1214 -15.75 30.95 6.24
C TYR A 1214 -15.21 29.79 7.12
N VAL A 1215 -16.10 28.95 7.67
CA VAL A 1215 -15.71 27.84 8.54
C VAL A 1215 -15.00 26.75 7.71
N SER A 1216 -15.63 26.32 6.63
CA SER A 1216 -15.09 25.29 5.73
C SER A 1216 -14.08 25.88 4.73
N LYS A 1217 -12.93 25.24 4.63
CA LYS A 1217 -11.77 25.65 3.83
C LYS A 1217 -11.48 24.58 2.79
N PHE A 1218 -11.58 24.95 1.52
CA PHE A 1218 -11.29 24.08 0.37
C PHE A 1218 -10.06 24.55 -0.42
N GLY A 1219 -9.50 25.71 -0.10
CA GLY A 1219 -8.45 26.35 -0.86
C GLY A 1219 -7.13 25.60 -0.84
N LEU A 1220 -6.49 25.50 -2.00
CA LEU A 1220 -5.04 25.26 -2.12
C LEU A 1220 -4.27 26.42 -1.45
N ILE A 1221 -4.79 27.63 -1.58
CA ILE A 1221 -4.25 28.84 -0.98
C ILE A 1221 -5.15 29.26 0.20
N ASP A 1222 -4.53 29.40 1.37
CA ASP A 1222 -5.15 29.98 2.56
C ASP A 1222 -5.46 31.47 2.37
N VAL A 1223 -6.62 31.93 2.83
CA VAL A 1223 -6.99 33.35 2.89
C VAL A 1223 -7.28 33.75 4.33
N ASP A 1224 -6.55 34.73 4.86
CA ASP A 1224 -6.80 35.21 6.23
C ASP A 1224 -8.01 36.16 6.28
N PHE A 1225 -9.18 35.60 6.57
CA PHE A 1225 -10.41 36.37 6.73
C PHE A 1225 -10.47 37.25 7.99
N THR A 1226 -9.47 37.16 8.90
CA THR A 1226 -9.37 38.08 10.05
C THR A 1226 -8.70 39.40 9.69
N LYS A 1227 -7.99 39.44 8.56
CA LYS A 1227 -7.28 40.62 8.10
C LYS A 1227 -8.08 41.34 6.99
N PRO A 1228 -8.22 42.67 7.05
CA PRO A 1228 -8.93 43.43 6.02
C PRO A 1228 -8.33 43.32 4.62
N ASP A 1229 -7.01 43.15 4.53
CA ASP A 1229 -6.27 43.01 3.28
C ASP A 1229 -6.24 41.58 2.73
N ARG A 1230 -6.89 40.60 3.38
CA ARG A 1230 -7.08 39.23 2.87
C ARG A 1230 -5.77 38.60 2.34
N PRO A 1231 -4.69 38.50 3.12
CA PRO A 1231 -3.45 37.92 2.63
C PRO A 1231 -3.66 36.46 2.18
N ARG A 1232 -3.03 36.09 1.05
CA ARG A 1232 -3.02 34.74 0.50
C ARG A 1232 -1.76 34.00 0.90
N THR A 1233 -1.84 32.74 1.28
CA THR A 1233 -0.67 31.92 1.62
C THR A 1233 -0.82 30.50 1.08
N PRO A 1234 0.08 30.01 0.20
CA PRO A 1234 0.02 28.64 -0.31
C PRO A 1234 0.13 27.59 0.80
N ARG A 1235 -0.66 26.51 0.68
CA ARG A 1235 -0.58 25.34 1.57
C ARG A 1235 0.26 24.21 0.96
N SER A 1236 0.57 23.16 1.72
CA SER A 1236 1.30 21.99 1.20
C SER A 1236 0.60 21.30 0.03
N SER A 1237 -0.73 21.30 -0.01
CA SER A 1237 -1.52 20.85 -1.16
C SER A 1237 -1.29 21.68 -2.43
N ALA A 1238 -1.03 22.99 -2.31
CA ALA A 1238 -0.70 23.84 -3.45
C ALA A 1238 0.64 23.44 -4.06
N TYR A 1239 1.65 23.19 -3.23
CA TYR A 1239 2.96 22.71 -3.68
C TYR A 1239 2.91 21.31 -4.29
N TYR A 1240 2.15 20.39 -3.67
CA TYR A 1240 1.91 19.06 -4.23
C TYR A 1240 1.27 19.16 -5.63
N TYR A 1241 0.21 19.96 -5.75
CA TYR A 1241 -0.52 20.12 -7.00
C TYR A 1241 0.36 20.78 -8.08
N ALA A 1242 1.12 21.82 -7.73
CA ALA A 1242 2.09 22.45 -8.63
C ALA A 1242 3.16 21.47 -9.11
N ASN A 1243 3.62 20.55 -8.25
CA ASN A 1243 4.55 19.51 -8.68
C ASN A 1243 3.88 18.55 -9.67
N VAL A 1244 2.69 18.04 -9.38
CA VAL A 1244 1.95 17.15 -10.32
C VAL A 1244 1.81 17.82 -11.69
N ILE A 1245 1.54 19.12 -11.71
CA ILE A 1245 1.39 19.89 -12.96
C ILE A 1245 2.73 19.97 -13.70
N SER A 1246 3.78 20.39 -13.01
CA SER A 1246 5.10 20.60 -13.63
C SER A 1246 5.77 19.32 -14.10
N THR A 1247 5.65 18.22 -13.35
CA THR A 1247 6.18 16.91 -13.75
C THR A 1247 5.21 16.16 -14.67
N ARG A 1248 3.94 16.59 -14.70
CA ARG A 1248 2.81 15.87 -15.31
C ARG A 1248 2.63 14.47 -14.76
N SER A 1249 3.25 14.15 -13.63
CA SER A 1249 3.27 12.81 -13.06
C SER A 1249 2.72 12.81 -11.66
N LEU A 1250 2.02 11.74 -11.31
CA LEU A 1250 1.71 11.41 -9.94
C LEU A 1250 3.02 10.98 -9.29
N PRO A 1251 3.52 11.76 -8.33
CA PRO A 1251 4.66 11.35 -7.57
C PRO A 1251 4.29 10.09 -6.81
N ASP A 1252 5.09 9.04 -6.97
CA ASP A 1252 5.24 8.02 -5.92
C ASP A 1252 5.59 8.77 -4.61
N ASP A 1253 5.22 8.23 -3.44
CA ASP A 1253 5.18 8.82 -2.07
C ASP A 1253 6.36 9.74 -1.60
N ASP A 1254 6.83 10.67 -2.44
CA ASP A 1254 8.18 11.22 -2.42
C ASP A 1254 8.29 12.73 -2.48
N LEU A 1255 7.20 13.44 -2.72
CA LEU A 1255 7.23 14.89 -2.57
C LEU A 1255 7.12 15.30 -1.10
N LYS A 1256 8.24 15.21 -0.41
CA LYS A 1256 8.66 16.30 0.47
C LYS A 1256 9.71 17.10 -0.28
N THR A 1257 9.27 17.96 -1.18
CA THR A 1257 10.06 19.13 -1.56
C THR A 1257 9.23 20.33 -1.14
N ASN A 1258 9.61 20.94 -0.01
CA ASN A 1258 9.49 22.39 0.10
C ASN A 1258 10.23 22.95 -1.11
N PRO A 1259 9.58 23.64 -2.06
CA PRO A 1259 10.30 24.74 -2.66
C PRO A 1259 10.50 25.74 -1.52
N GLU A 1260 11.74 25.97 -1.10
CA GLU A 1260 12.00 27.19 -0.33
C GLU A 1260 11.46 28.40 -1.12
N PRO A 1261 10.93 29.42 -0.43
CA PRO A 1261 10.17 30.52 -1.00
C PRO A 1261 10.87 31.29 -2.13
#